data_AF-A6L9L9-F1
#
_entry.id   AF-A6L9L9-F1
#
_cell.length_a   1.000
_cell.length_b   1.000
_cell.length_c   1.000
_cell.angle_alpha   90.00
_cell.angle_beta   90.00
_cell.angle_gamma   90.00
#
_symmetry.space_group_name_H-M   'P 1'
#
loop_
_entity.id
_entity.type
_entity.pdbx_description
1 polymer ?
#
loop_
_entity_poly.entity_id
_entity_poly.type
_entity_poly.pdbx_seq_one_letter_code
_entity_poly.pdbx_strand_id
1 'polypeptide(L)'
;MIKKEHLVSDISKLKKVYNQSFPWLVTLAEESENAKYFKDALRSLILSWLTEKESTQENVGMAVARRILLLIEHDDTFVDELSTGERLPVRTVTYLWQFLTGHLENEVSPDLFIDLYHQFDLLEHPVEILPDRALVKRQMSRWPTGLDPEVIAIRERNKERIIACLIKKIERRHSPSSRFQFAEGISYEEKEARVREWWNTARFHLSMAIKSPTELNFFLGYSLSDETMSLLARAKKKGMPFFVTPYYLSLLNIEHEGYDDATVRSYIMYSNELVDTYGSIKAWEKEDMVVADEPNAAGWLLPEGHNIHRRYPEVAILIPDSMGRACGGLCASCQRMYDFQSERLNFDFEALKPKESWDRKLRRLMRYFEEDAQLRDILITGGDALMSQNATLRKILEAVYKMAVRKRKANESRPEGEKYAELQRVRLGSRLLAYLPLRVTDELVGILREFKEKASAIGVSQFYIQTHFQSPLEVTPEARHAIEAILAAGWTITNQLVYTVSASRRGHTAKLRQTLNALGVVCYYTFSVKGFRENYAVYTPNSRSLQEAREEKIFGQVPEEKQAELYDMIRNQRPLGKCLVRFLKENGLLFAGTDRNVLNLPAIGKSMTFHTIGLTSEGKRILKFDHDGSRRHSPIIDQMGEVYIVENKSVAAYLRQLKEIGEDVNEYRTIWNYCEGETEPRFSIYEYPAYPFKATDRMTNLEL
;
A
#
# COMPACT_ATOMS: atom_id res chain seq x y z
N MET A 1 -41.00 -2.03 -13.59
CA MET A 1 -39.53 -1.88 -13.73
C MET A 1 -39.12 -0.49 -13.25
N ILE A 2 -38.96 -0.31 -11.94
CA ILE A 2 -38.31 0.89 -11.39
C ILE A 2 -36.80 0.65 -11.58
N LYS A 3 -36.10 1.50 -12.32
CA LYS A 3 -34.64 1.52 -12.33
C LYS A 3 -34.21 1.72 -10.88
N LYS A 4 -33.77 0.66 -10.18
CA LYS A 4 -33.29 0.74 -8.80
C LYS A 4 -32.03 1.62 -8.83
N GLU A 5 -32.15 2.89 -8.47
CA GLU A 5 -30.98 3.71 -8.16
C GLU A 5 -30.41 3.14 -6.85
N HIS A 6 -29.35 2.33 -6.95
CA HIS A 6 -28.77 1.58 -5.83
C HIS A 6 -28.00 2.44 -4.80
N LEU A 7 -27.97 3.77 -4.96
CA LEU A 7 -27.19 4.71 -4.12
C LEU A 7 -28.02 5.96 -3.73
N VAL A 8 -29.32 5.78 -3.46
CA VAL A 8 -30.24 6.86 -3.07
C VAL A 8 -29.78 7.49 -1.76
N SER A 9 -29.53 8.81 -1.76
CA SER A 9 -29.05 9.57 -0.61
C SER A 9 -30.18 10.11 0.31
N ASP A 10 -31.43 9.81 0.01
CA ASP A 10 -32.60 10.33 0.73
C ASP A 10 -33.22 9.24 1.62
N ILE A 11 -33.23 9.47 2.93
CA ILE A 11 -33.74 8.55 3.96
C ILE A 11 -35.22 8.21 3.73
N SER A 12 -36.06 9.18 3.33
CA SER A 12 -37.49 8.95 3.09
C SER A 12 -37.71 8.05 1.88
N LYS A 13 -36.94 8.26 0.81
CA LYS A 13 -36.97 7.37 -0.36
C LYS A 13 -36.46 5.98 -0.01
N LEU A 14 -35.38 5.88 0.77
CA LEU A 14 -34.83 4.60 1.19
C LEU A 14 -35.82 3.80 2.06
N LYS A 15 -36.55 4.47 2.97
CA LYS A 15 -37.61 3.82 3.77
C LYS A 15 -38.69 3.21 2.88
N LYS A 16 -39.11 3.91 1.81
CA LYS A 16 -40.06 3.35 0.83
C LYS A 16 -39.50 2.10 0.13
N VAL A 17 -38.19 2.08 -0.18
CA VAL A 17 -37.52 0.92 -0.77
C VAL A 17 -37.49 -0.27 0.20
N TYR A 18 -37.24 -0.02 1.50
CA TYR A 18 -37.34 -1.05 2.54
C TYR A 18 -38.76 -1.60 2.68
N ASN A 19 -39.78 -0.73 2.75
CA ASN A 19 -41.19 -1.17 2.83
C ASN A 19 -41.60 -2.04 1.64
N GLN A 20 -41.04 -1.79 0.46
CA GLN A 20 -41.32 -2.58 -0.74
C GLN A 20 -40.53 -3.89 -0.79
N SER A 21 -39.27 -3.90 -0.34
CA SER A 21 -38.38 -5.04 -0.50
C SER A 21 -38.45 -6.00 0.68
N PHE A 22 -38.61 -5.48 1.91
CA PHE A 22 -38.57 -6.25 3.16
C PHE A 22 -39.78 -5.89 4.05
N PRO A 23 -41.03 -6.08 3.60
CA PRO A 23 -42.21 -5.74 4.40
C PRO A 23 -42.22 -6.46 5.76
N TRP A 24 -41.72 -7.70 5.82
CA TRP A 24 -41.59 -8.45 7.09
C TRP A 24 -40.68 -7.77 8.10
N LEU A 25 -39.57 -7.16 7.65
CA LEU A 25 -38.60 -6.50 8.53
C LEU A 25 -39.17 -5.20 9.10
N VAL A 26 -39.97 -4.50 8.29
CA VAL A 26 -40.68 -3.28 8.71
C VAL A 26 -41.75 -3.63 9.75
N THR A 27 -42.59 -4.64 9.46
CA THR A 27 -43.60 -5.11 10.42
C THR A 27 -42.97 -5.55 11.73
N LEU A 28 -41.87 -6.32 11.67
CA LEU A 28 -41.12 -6.74 12.86
C LEU A 28 -40.64 -5.54 13.70
N ALA A 29 -40.18 -4.46 13.04
CA ALA A 29 -39.75 -3.24 13.71
C ALA A 29 -40.91 -2.45 14.34
N GLU A 30 -42.05 -2.36 13.64
CA GLU A 30 -43.26 -1.66 14.11
C GLU A 30 -43.96 -2.38 15.26
N GLU A 31 -43.93 -3.72 15.27
CA GLU A 31 -44.45 -4.55 16.37
C GLU A 31 -43.54 -4.58 17.61
N SER A 32 -42.29 -4.17 17.46
CA SER A 32 -41.32 -4.13 18.55
C SER A 32 -41.38 -2.83 19.33
N GLU A 33 -41.69 -2.91 20.63
CA GLU A 33 -41.83 -1.74 21.50
C GLU A 33 -40.55 -0.88 21.59
N ASN A 34 -39.38 -1.51 21.47
CA ASN A 34 -38.08 -0.85 21.51
C ASN A 34 -37.00 -1.65 20.76
N ALA A 35 -35.83 -1.05 20.59
CA ALA A 35 -34.69 -1.66 19.90
C ALA A 35 -34.26 -3.03 20.48
N LYS A 36 -34.40 -3.24 21.81
CA LYS A 36 -34.06 -4.53 22.43
C LYS A 36 -35.01 -5.64 21.97
N TYR A 37 -36.32 -5.41 22.02
CA TYR A 37 -37.29 -6.39 21.54
C TYR A 37 -37.16 -6.64 20.04
N PHE A 38 -36.87 -5.60 19.25
CA PHE A 38 -36.58 -5.77 17.82
C PHE A 38 -35.38 -6.68 17.57
N LYS A 39 -34.29 -6.49 18.33
CA LYS A 39 -33.10 -7.34 18.22
C LYS A 39 -33.39 -8.79 18.57
N ASP A 40 -34.12 -9.05 19.64
CA ASP A 40 -34.45 -10.42 20.08
C ASP A 40 -35.38 -11.11 19.07
N ALA A 41 -36.36 -10.39 18.54
CA ALA A 41 -37.26 -10.90 17.50
C ALA A 41 -36.52 -11.18 16.18
N LEU A 42 -35.67 -10.25 15.74
CA LEU A 42 -34.84 -10.42 14.55
C LEU A 42 -33.86 -11.59 14.71
N ARG A 43 -33.17 -11.70 15.85
CA ARG A 43 -32.27 -12.82 16.15
C ARG A 43 -33.01 -14.15 16.05
N SER A 44 -34.19 -14.24 16.66
CA SER A 44 -34.99 -15.48 16.67
C SER A 44 -35.41 -15.90 15.27
N LEU A 45 -35.83 -14.94 14.43
CA LEU A 45 -36.21 -15.20 13.04
C LEU A 45 -35.02 -15.64 12.18
N ILE A 46 -33.86 -14.97 12.31
CA ILE A 46 -32.66 -15.33 11.55
C ILE A 46 -32.13 -16.72 11.96
N LEU A 47 -32.20 -17.07 13.26
CA LEU A 47 -31.85 -18.40 13.74
C LEU A 47 -32.78 -19.48 13.20
N SER A 48 -34.09 -19.23 13.09
CA SER A 48 -35.01 -20.22 12.54
C SER A 48 -34.69 -20.52 11.07
N TRP A 49 -34.30 -19.50 10.29
CA TRP A 49 -33.87 -19.67 8.89
C TRP A 49 -32.57 -20.46 8.74
N LEU A 50 -31.69 -20.44 9.75
CA LEU A 50 -30.49 -21.28 9.77
C LEU A 50 -30.84 -22.74 10.04
N THR A 51 -31.69 -23.01 11.03
CA THR A 51 -32.09 -24.39 11.40
C THR A 51 -32.91 -25.10 10.32
N GLU A 52 -33.71 -24.38 9.54
CA GLU A 52 -34.48 -24.95 8.43
C GLU A 52 -33.60 -25.34 7.22
N LYS A 53 -32.37 -24.79 7.13
CA LYS A 53 -31.46 -24.96 5.98
C LYS A 53 -30.29 -25.91 6.21
N GLU A 54 -30.18 -26.56 7.38
CA GLU A 54 -29.07 -27.46 7.76
C GLU A 54 -28.96 -28.79 6.95
N SER A 55 -29.73 -28.97 5.87
CA SER A 55 -29.69 -30.20 5.06
C SER A 55 -28.75 -30.16 3.84
N THR A 56 -28.09 -29.04 3.52
CA THR A 56 -27.08 -28.97 2.45
C THR A 56 -25.92 -28.02 2.80
N GLN A 57 -24.77 -28.21 2.14
CA GLN A 57 -23.50 -27.46 2.34
C GLN A 57 -23.67 -25.96 2.61
N GLU A 58 -22.73 -25.40 3.38
CA GLU A 58 -22.62 -23.97 3.71
C GLU A 58 -22.81 -23.10 2.45
N ASN A 59 -23.98 -22.46 2.33
CA ASN A 59 -24.30 -21.59 1.19
C ASN A 59 -24.21 -20.11 1.59
N VAL A 60 -24.13 -19.22 0.59
CA VAL A 60 -23.98 -17.76 0.77
C VAL A 60 -25.04 -17.18 1.72
N GLY A 61 -26.27 -17.69 1.69
CA GLY A 61 -27.35 -17.24 2.58
C GLY A 61 -27.07 -17.54 4.06
N MET A 62 -26.46 -18.69 4.38
CA MET A 62 -26.06 -19.01 5.76
C MET A 62 -24.95 -18.08 6.26
N ALA A 63 -24.00 -17.72 5.39
CA ALA A 63 -22.94 -16.77 5.75
C ALA A 63 -23.52 -15.37 6.05
N VAL A 64 -24.48 -14.91 5.25
CA VAL A 64 -25.17 -13.63 5.47
C VAL A 64 -26.00 -13.65 6.76
N ALA A 65 -26.71 -14.74 7.04
CA ALA A 65 -27.44 -14.90 8.30
C ALA A 65 -26.51 -14.82 9.52
N ARG A 66 -25.36 -15.50 9.50
CA ARG A 66 -24.33 -15.40 10.56
C ARG A 66 -23.81 -13.97 10.72
N ARG A 67 -23.59 -13.24 9.63
CA ARG A 67 -23.18 -11.83 9.68
C ARG A 67 -24.22 -10.95 10.35
N ILE A 68 -25.50 -11.11 10.02
CA ILE A 68 -26.59 -10.35 10.65
C ILE A 68 -26.67 -10.68 12.15
N LEU A 69 -26.52 -11.95 12.52
CA LEU A 69 -26.45 -12.34 13.94
C LEU A 69 -25.27 -11.68 14.67
N LEU A 70 -24.11 -11.60 14.03
CA LEU A 70 -22.93 -10.91 14.57
C LEU A 70 -23.19 -9.41 14.76
N LEU A 71 -23.87 -8.74 13.82
CA LEU A 71 -24.29 -7.34 13.99
C LEU A 71 -25.24 -7.17 15.20
N ILE A 72 -26.15 -8.12 15.42
CA ILE A 72 -27.08 -8.09 16.56
C ILE A 72 -26.35 -8.35 17.88
N GLU A 73 -25.38 -9.26 17.90
CA GLU A 73 -24.56 -9.58 19.07
C GLU A 73 -23.74 -8.37 19.56
N HIS A 74 -23.15 -7.63 18.62
CA HIS A 74 -22.33 -6.47 18.94
C HIS A 74 -23.13 -5.17 19.12
N ASP A 75 -24.43 -5.16 18.86
CA ASP A 75 -25.26 -3.96 19.05
C ASP A 75 -25.44 -3.59 20.54
N ASP A 76 -25.42 -2.29 20.85
CA ASP A 76 -25.35 -1.72 22.21
C ASP A 76 -24.08 -2.05 23.00
N THR A 77 -22.99 -2.41 22.30
CA THR A 77 -21.66 -2.56 22.90
C THR A 77 -20.77 -1.34 22.62
N PHE A 78 -19.56 -1.34 23.20
CA PHE A 78 -18.51 -0.38 22.90
C PHE A 78 -17.28 -1.13 22.41
N VAL A 79 -16.59 -0.56 21.42
CA VAL A 79 -15.30 -1.05 20.93
C VAL A 79 -14.24 0.03 21.08
N ASP A 80 -13.01 -0.38 21.37
CA ASP A 80 -11.86 0.51 21.40
C ASP A 80 -11.17 0.44 20.01
N GLU A 81 -11.26 1.52 19.24
CA GLU A 81 -10.67 1.59 17.91
C GLU A 81 -9.15 1.72 18.03
N LEU A 82 -8.42 0.74 17.49
CA LEU A 82 -6.99 0.58 17.76
C LEU A 82 -6.15 1.71 17.16
N SER A 83 -6.52 2.27 16.01
CA SER A 83 -5.73 3.28 15.31
C SER A 83 -5.83 4.68 15.92
N THR A 84 -7.02 5.07 16.40
CA THR A 84 -7.31 6.38 17.00
C THR A 84 -7.23 6.35 18.52
N GLY A 85 -7.47 5.19 19.14
CA GLY A 85 -7.63 5.03 20.59
C GLY A 85 -9.00 5.51 21.10
N GLU A 86 -9.95 5.76 20.21
CA GLU A 86 -11.29 6.21 20.57
C GLU A 86 -12.19 5.04 20.94
N ARG A 87 -13.00 5.22 21.99
CA ARG A 87 -14.05 4.27 22.37
C ARG A 87 -15.35 4.62 21.66
N LEU A 88 -15.85 3.72 20.83
CA LEU A 88 -16.98 3.95 19.93
C LEU A 88 -18.17 3.06 20.29
N PRO A 89 -19.40 3.60 20.35
CA PRO A 89 -20.60 2.79 20.51
C PRO A 89 -20.95 2.06 19.21
N VAL A 90 -21.36 0.80 19.32
CA VAL A 90 -21.90 0.01 18.20
C VAL A 90 -23.41 -0.01 18.32
N ARG A 91 -24.12 0.64 17.39
CA ARG A 91 -25.59 0.81 17.41
C ARG A 91 -26.26 0.53 16.07
N THR A 92 -25.66 -0.34 15.26
CA THR A 92 -26.09 -0.64 13.89
C THR A 92 -27.54 -1.11 13.78
N VAL A 93 -27.96 -2.06 14.60
CA VAL A 93 -29.32 -2.63 14.58
C VAL A 93 -30.29 -1.70 15.30
N THR A 94 -29.82 -0.98 16.33
CA THR A 94 -30.60 0.08 16.98
C THR A 94 -30.95 1.19 15.99
N TYR A 95 -30.01 1.65 15.17
CA TYR A 95 -30.29 2.63 14.12
C TYR A 95 -31.21 2.09 13.03
N LEU A 96 -31.09 0.81 12.67
CA LEU A 96 -32.03 0.16 11.75
C LEU A 96 -33.46 0.23 12.28
N TRP A 97 -33.70 -0.14 13.55
CA TRP A 97 -35.02 -0.05 14.17
C TRP A 97 -35.58 1.38 14.17
N GLN A 98 -34.77 2.37 14.57
CA GLN A 98 -35.16 3.78 14.56
C GLN A 98 -35.53 4.27 13.16
N PHE A 99 -34.76 3.86 12.15
CA PHE A 99 -35.03 4.17 10.74
C PHE A 99 -36.35 3.56 10.25
N LEU A 100 -36.57 2.27 10.51
CA LEU A 100 -37.77 1.56 10.08
C LEU A 100 -39.03 2.10 10.75
N THR A 101 -38.97 2.44 12.04
CA THR A 101 -40.11 3.03 12.77
C THR A 101 -40.29 4.53 12.52
N GLY A 102 -39.30 5.21 11.93
CA GLY A 102 -39.36 6.65 11.64
C GLY A 102 -39.00 7.56 12.82
N HIS A 103 -38.31 7.03 13.83
CA HIS A 103 -37.87 7.73 15.04
C HIS A 103 -36.34 7.85 15.10
N LEU A 104 -35.68 8.23 14.00
CA LEU A 104 -34.23 8.50 14.02
C LEU A 104 -33.93 9.71 14.90
N GLU A 105 -33.30 9.47 16.04
CA GLU A 105 -33.00 10.50 17.05
C GLU A 105 -31.73 11.30 16.73
N ASN A 106 -30.87 10.78 15.85
CA ASN A 106 -29.56 11.37 15.52
C ASN A 106 -29.39 11.52 14.01
N GLU A 107 -28.47 12.39 13.59
CA GLU A 107 -28.00 12.44 12.21
C GLU A 107 -27.25 11.14 11.86
N VAL A 108 -27.95 10.23 11.19
CA VAL A 108 -27.40 8.97 10.67
C VAL A 108 -27.34 9.04 9.16
N SER A 109 -26.18 8.71 8.59
CA SER A 109 -25.95 8.69 7.16
C SER A 109 -26.83 7.63 6.47
N PRO A 110 -27.43 7.95 5.31
CA PRO A 110 -28.11 6.95 4.47
C PRO A 110 -27.23 5.74 4.12
N ASP A 111 -25.90 5.91 4.10
CA ASP A 111 -24.95 4.88 3.74
C ASP A 111 -25.00 3.65 4.66
N LEU A 112 -25.31 3.86 5.95
CA LEU A 112 -25.52 2.77 6.90
C LEU A 112 -26.65 1.86 6.41
N PHE A 113 -27.78 2.47 6.07
CA PHE A 113 -28.98 1.75 5.63
C PHE A 113 -28.84 1.19 4.21
N ILE A 114 -27.99 1.78 3.36
CA ILE A 114 -27.65 1.19 2.05
C ILE A 114 -26.86 -0.11 2.24
N ASP A 115 -25.86 -0.14 3.14
CA ASP A 115 -25.11 -1.37 3.41
C ASP A 115 -26.03 -2.46 3.98
N LEU A 116 -26.83 -2.12 5.00
CA LEU A 116 -27.80 -3.06 5.57
C LEU A 116 -28.83 -3.53 4.54
N TYR A 117 -29.29 -2.66 3.64
CA TYR A 117 -30.24 -3.05 2.59
C TYR A 117 -29.65 -4.18 1.76
N HIS A 118 -28.38 -4.06 1.37
CA HIS A 118 -27.70 -5.09 0.61
C HIS A 118 -27.45 -6.37 1.42
N GLN A 119 -27.23 -6.29 2.74
CA GLN A 119 -27.15 -7.49 3.58
C GLN A 119 -28.49 -8.24 3.63
N PHE A 120 -29.61 -7.55 3.79
CA PHE A 120 -30.94 -8.20 3.75
C PHE A 120 -31.31 -8.69 2.35
N ASP A 121 -30.93 -7.96 1.30
CA ASP A 121 -31.14 -8.38 -0.10
C ASP A 121 -30.39 -9.70 -0.39
N LEU A 122 -29.14 -9.83 0.09
CA LEU A 122 -28.35 -11.05 -0.04
C LEU A 122 -28.84 -12.20 0.85
N LEU A 123 -29.54 -11.91 1.94
CA LEU A 123 -30.13 -12.91 2.81
C LEU A 123 -31.30 -13.62 2.11
N GLU A 124 -32.17 -12.86 1.44
CA GLU A 124 -33.31 -13.39 0.68
C GLU A 124 -32.91 -13.91 -0.70
N HIS A 125 -31.99 -13.21 -1.35
CA HIS A 125 -31.52 -13.50 -2.71
C HIS A 125 -29.99 -13.72 -2.74
N PRO A 126 -29.47 -14.82 -2.17
CA PRO A 126 -28.05 -15.10 -2.19
C PRO A 126 -27.51 -15.16 -3.62
N VAL A 127 -26.41 -14.45 -3.87
CA VAL A 127 -25.74 -14.42 -5.18
C VAL A 127 -24.46 -15.22 -5.12
N GLU A 128 -24.36 -16.26 -5.95
CA GLU A 128 -23.11 -16.98 -6.18
C GLU A 128 -22.17 -16.13 -7.05
N ILE A 129 -20.90 -16.02 -6.61
CA ILE A 129 -19.88 -15.25 -7.32
C ILE A 129 -19.05 -16.22 -8.16
N LEU A 130 -19.24 -16.16 -9.49
CA LEU A 130 -18.48 -16.94 -10.45
C LEU A 130 -17.50 -16.03 -11.21
N PRO A 131 -16.19 -16.13 -10.95
CA PRO A 131 -15.20 -15.35 -11.67
C PRO A 131 -15.20 -15.68 -13.17
N ASP A 132 -15.26 -14.66 -14.03
CA ASP A 132 -15.18 -14.82 -15.50
C ASP A 132 -13.82 -14.37 -16.02
N ARG A 133 -13.03 -15.34 -16.49
CA ARG A 133 -11.69 -15.08 -17.04
C ARG A 133 -11.72 -14.16 -18.27
N ALA A 134 -12.72 -14.32 -19.13
CA ALA A 134 -12.84 -13.51 -20.34
C ALA A 134 -13.20 -12.07 -19.97
N LEU A 135 -14.06 -11.87 -18.97
CA LEU A 135 -14.34 -10.55 -18.40
C LEU A 135 -13.07 -9.90 -17.84
N VAL A 136 -12.30 -10.60 -17.01
CA VAL A 136 -11.05 -10.06 -16.44
C VAL A 136 -10.06 -9.67 -17.54
N LYS A 137 -9.91 -10.48 -18.61
CA LYS A 137 -9.11 -10.10 -19.78
C LYS A 137 -9.60 -8.81 -20.45
N ARG A 138 -10.92 -8.65 -20.65
CA ARG A 138 -11.51 -7.43 -21.22
C ARG A 138 -11.31 -6.21 -20.31
N GLN A 139 -11.40 -6.38 -19.00
CA GLN A 139 -11.13 -5.32 -18.02
C GLN A 139 -9.64 -4.94 -18.04
N MET A 140 -8.73 -5.92 -18.07
CA MET A 140 -7.29 -5.68 -18.19
C MET A 140 -6.93 -4.94 -19.49
N SER A 141 -7.60 -5.20 -20.61
CA SER A 141 -7.31 -4.52 -21.89
C SER A 141 -7.72 -3.05 -21.93
N ARG A 142 -8.47 -2.55 -20.93
CA ARG A 142 -8.77 -1.12 -20.78
C ARG A 142 -7.53 -0.30 -20.39
N TRP A 143 -6.51 -0.96 -19.83
CA TRP A 143 -5.38 -0.31 -19.20
C TRP A 143 -4.13 -0.43 -20.08
N PRO A 144 -3.67 0.66 -20.70
CA PRO A 144 -2.43 0.66 -21.45
C PRO A 144 -1.21 0.58 -20.51
N THR A 145 -0.06 0.22 -21.07
CA THR A 145 1.21 0.15 -20.34
C THR A 145 2.16 1.25 -20.77
N GLY A 146 3.14 1.57 -19.92
CA GLY A 146 4.20 2.51 -20.27
C GLY A 146 5.12 2.02 -21.41
N LEU A 147 4.95 0.77 -21.86
CA LEU A 147 5.65 0.18 -23.00
C LEU A 147 4.84 0.23 -24.30
N ASP A 148 3.57 0.63 -24.26
CA ASP A 148 2.72 0.65 -25.44
C ASP A 148 3.19 1.78 -26.39
N PRO A 149 3.30 1.54 -27.72
CA PRO A 149 3.85 2.52 -28.65
C PRO A 149 3.16 3.88 -28.62
N GLU A 150 1.83 3.89 -28.47
CA GLU A 150 1.04 5.13 -28.39
C GLU A 150 1.32 5.92 -27.11
N VAL A 151 1.40 5.25 -25.96
CA VAL A 151 1.77 5.87 -24.67
C VAL A 151 3.17 6.46 -24.74
N ILE A 152 4.12 5.72 -25.34
CA ILE A 152 5.49 6.21 -25.56
C ILE A 152 5.49 7.47 -26.43
N ALA A 153 4.72 7.49 -27.52
CA ALA A 153 4.63 8.64 -28.42
C ALA A 153 4.05 9.89 -27.72
N ILE A 154 2.96 9.73 -26.95
CA ILE A 154 2.38 10.80 -26.12
C ILE A 154 3.41 11.32 -25.12
N ARG A 155 4.10 10.40 -24.42
CA ARG A 155 5.11 10.74 -23.43
C ARG A 155 6.31 11.46 -24.02
N GLU A 156 6.79 11.07 -25.20
CA GLU A 156 7.90 11.77 -25.86
C GLU A 156 7.50 13.20 -26.26
N ARG A 157 6.31 13.43 -26.83
CA ARG A 157 5.81 14.80 -27.07
C ARG A 157 5.75 15.62 -25.78
N ASN A 158 5.24 15.02 -24.70
CA ASN A 158 5.17 15.68 -23.40
C ASN A 158 6.57 16.02 -22.85
N LYS A 159 7.55 15.12 -23.02
CA LYS A 159 8.94 15.33 -22.64
C LYS A 159 9.58 16.46 -23.43
N GLU A 160 9.33 16.59 -24.74
CA GLU A 160 9.83 17.72 -25.55
C GLU A 160 9.33 19.07 -25.02
N ARG A 161 8.04 19.14 -24.71
CA ARG A 161 7.44 20.32 -24.08
C ARG A 161 8.07 20.62 -22.71
N ILE A 162 8.29 19.60 -21.87
CA ILE A 162 8.96 19.76 -20.57
C ILE A 162 10.39 20.26 -20.76
N ILE A 163 11.13 19.75 -21.75
CA ILE A 163 12.48 20.22 -22.09
C ILE A 163 12.48 21.70 -22.43
N ALA A 164 11.54 22.17 -23.26
CA ALA A 164 11.40 23.60 -23.57
C ALA A 164 11.12 24.44 -22.31
N CYS A 165 10.32 23.92 -21.37
CA CYS A 165 10.07 24.57 -20.08
C CYS A 165 11.33 24.57 -19.18
N LEU A 166 12.13 23.50 -19.20
CA LEU A 166 13.37 23.39 -18.45
C LEU A 166 14.44 24.37 -18.95
N ILE A 167 14.56 24.58 -20.28
CA ILE A 167 15.46 25.59 -20.85
C ILE A 167 15.14 26.96 -20.24
N LYS A 168 13.87 27.38 -20.29
CA LYS A 168 13.42 28.66 -19.69
C LYS A 168 13.71 28.73 -18.19
N LYS A 169 13.52 27.62 -17.46
CA LYS A 169 13.82 27.53 -16.02
C LYS A 169 15.32 27.69 -15.73
N ILE A 170 16.18 27.08 -16.55
CA ILE A 170 17.64 27.13 -16.39
C ILE A 170 18.16 28.53 -16.71
N GLU A 171 17.67 29.18 -17.77
CA GLU A 171 18.06 30.55 -18.14
C GLU A 171 17.71 31.57 -17.05
N ARG A 172 16.55 31.41 -16.40
CA ARG A 172 16.13 32.28 -15.29
C ARG A 172 16.90 32.03 -13.99
N ARG A 173 17.63 30.92 -13.88
CA ARG A 173 18.30 30.50 -12.64
C ARG A 173 19.73 31.04 -12.59
N HIS A 174 19.91 32.23 -12.03
CA HIS A 174 21.23 32.78 -11.72
C HIS A 174 21.79 32.16 -10.43
N SER A 175 22.36 30.95 -10.53
CA SER A 175 23.02 30.28 -9.41
C SER A 175 24.40 29.80 -9.85
N PRO A 176 25.49 30.56 -9.57
CA PRO A 176 26.85 30.25 -10.02
C PRO A 176 27.34 28.85 -9.66
N SER A 177 26.78 28.24 -8.60
CA SER A 177 27.09 26.89 -8.12
C SER A 177 26.36 25.75 -8.85
N SER A 178 25.42 26.05 -9.76
CA SER A 178 24.66 25.02 -10.48
C SER A 178 25.51 24.34 -11.54
N ARG A 179 25.55 23.00 -11.53
CA ARG A 179 26.20 22.21 -12.59
C ARG A 179 25.43 22.17 -13.90
N PHE A 180 24.16 22.61 -13.90
CA PHE A 180 23.28 22.62 -15.06
C PHE A 180 23.03 24.07 -15.46
N GLN A 181 23.91 24.59 -16.31
CA GLN A 181 23.90 25.94 -16.85
C GLN A 181 24.31 25.91 -18.33
N PHE A 182 23.82 26.88 -19.09
CA PHE A 182 24.21 27.06 -20.47
C PHE A 182 25.46 27.94 -20.56
N ALA A 183 26.34 27.65 -21.52
CA ALA A 183 27.44 28.55 -21.83
C ALA A 183 26.90 29.83 -22.48
N GLU A 184 27.65 30.93 -22.37
CA GLU A 184 27.25 32.19 -22.97
C GLU A 184 27.25 32.09 -24.50
N GLY A 185 26.24 32.64 -25.16
CA GLY A 185 26.15 32.69 -26.63
C GLY A 185 25.72 31.41 -27.34
N ILE A 186 25.40 30.31 -26.63
CA ILE A 186 24.94 29.06 -27.29
C ILE A 186 23.52 29.19 -27.87
N SER A 187 23.26 28.53 -28.99
CA SER A 187 21.97 28.54 -29.69
C SER A 187 20.88 27.80 -28.91
N TYR A 188 19.62 27.96 -29.32
CA TYR A 188 18.51 27.23 -28.70
C TYR A 188 18.61 25.72 -28.93
N GLU A 189 19.01 25.31 -30.13
CA GLU A 189 19.22 23.90 -30.51
C GLU A 189 20.33 23.27 -29.65
N GLU A 190 21.41 24.01 -29.39
CA GLU A 190 22.48 23.56 -28.49
C GLU A 190 21.99 23.43 -27.03
N LYS A 191 21.14 24.35 -26.56
CA LYS A 191 20.49 24.25 -25.23
C LYS A 191 19.62 23.01 -25.13
N GLU A 192 18.82 22.75 -26.17
CA GLU A 192 17.96 21.56 -26.22
C GLU A 192 18.77 20.27 -26.21
N ALA A 193 19.80 20.18 -27.06
CA ALA A 193 20.71 19.03 -27.09
C ALA A 193 21.35 18.77 -25.71
N ARG A 194 21.77 19.84 -25.03
CA ARG A 194 22.34 19.75 -23.70
C ARG A 194 21.34 19.28 -22.64
N VAL A 195 20.09 19.77 -22.68
CA VAL A 195 19.05 19.29 -21.76
C VAL A 195 18.68 17.83 -22.04
N ARG A 196 18.67 17.40 -23.31
CA ARG A 196 18.47 15.98 -23.68
C ARG A 196 19.60 15.09 -23.16
N GLU A 197 20.84 15.55 -23.17
CA GLU A 197 21.97 14.87 -22.53
C GLU A 197 21.75 14.76 -21.01
N TRP A 198 21.46 15.89 -20.34
CA TRP A 198 21.23 15.92 -18.91
C TRP A 198 20.01 15.13 -18.44
N TRP A 199 18.99 15.00 -19.29
CA TRP A 199 17.80 14.18 -19.02
C TRP A 199 18.16 12.76 -18.61
N ASN A 200 19.27 12.22 -19.13
CA ASN A 200 19.74 10.86 -18.84
C ASN A 200 20.43 10.73 -17.47
N THR A 201 20.47 11.80 -16.67
CA THR A 201 21.14 11.82 -15.36
C THR A 201 20.14 12.04 -14.23
N ALA A 202 20.04 11.10 -13.27
CA ALA A 202 19.13 11.25 -12.13
C ALA A 202 19.32 12.56 -11.33
N ARG A 203 20.56 13.03 -11.19
CA ARG A 203 20.88 14.29 -10.49
C ARG A 203 20.27 15.51 -11.17
N PHE A 204 20.10 15.49 -12.50
CA PHE A 204 19.44 16.58 -13.23
C PHE A 204 17.98 16.69 -12.83
N HIS A 205 17.26 15.56 -12.85
CA HIS A 205 15.85 15.49 -12.44
C HIS A 205 15.61 15.97 -11.01
N LEU A 206 16.47 15.57 -10.07
CA LEU A 206 16.40 16.03 -8.68
C LEU A 206 16.69 17.54 -8.56
N SER A 207 17.66 18.07 -9.32
CA SER A 207 18.02 19.50 -9.32
C SER A 207 16.97 20.39 -9.98
N MET A 208 16.18 19.82 -10.90
CA MET A 208 15.14 20.49 -11.66
C MET A 208 13.73 20.21 -11.15
N ALA A 209 13.60 19.43 -10.08
CA ALA A 209 12.31 19.09 -9.48
C ALA A 209 11.43 20.34 -9.27
N ILE A 210 10.14 20.14 -9.53
CA ILE A 210 9.08 21.13 -9.37
C ILE A 210 8.76 21.25 -7.89
N LYS A 211 8.77 22.49 -7.36
CA LYS A 211 8.65 22.77 -5.93
C LYS A 211 7.54 23.75 -5.54
N SER A 212 6.66 24.10 -6.47
CA SER A 212 5.52 24.97 -6.15
C SER A 212 4.30 24.68 -7.04
N PRO A 213 3.07 25.03 -6.59
CA PRO A 213 1.85 24.87 -7.38
C PRO A 213 1.86 25.61 -8.72
N THR A 214 2.38 26.85 -8.74
CA THR A 214 2.45 27.66 -9.97
C THR A 214 3.40 27.04 -10.98
N GLU A 215 4.54 26.55 -10.51
CA GLU A 215 5.49 25.82 -11.34
C GLU A 215 4.90 24.49 -11.83
N LEU A 216 4.21 23.74 -10.95
CA LEU A 216 3.52 22.51 -11.34
C LEU A 216 2.51 22.76 -12.46
N ASN A 217 1.67 23.79 -12.33
CA ASN A 217 0.69 24.11 -13.36
C ASN A 217 1.36 24.52 -14.68
N PHE A 218 2.41 25.36 -14.62
CA PHE A 218 3.19 25.73 -15.80
C PHE A 218 3.76 24.50 -16.51
N PHE A 219 4.40 23.60 -15.77
CA PHE A 219 4.95 22.37 -16.32
C PHE A 219 3.88 21.35 -16.72
N LEU A 220 2.62 21.51 -16.33
CA LEU A 220 1.47 20.74 -16.80
C LEU A 220 0.70 21.44 -17.93
N GLY A 221 1.26 22.50 -18.52
CA GLY A 221 0.62 23.20 -19.63
C GLY A 221 -0.63 23.97 -19.22
N TYR A 222 -0.72 24.38 -17.96
CA TYR A 222 -1.87 25.04 -17.36
C TYR A 222 -3.17 24.21 -17.39
N SER A 223 -3.04 22.87 -17.36
CA SER A 223 -4.18 21.94 -17.40
C SER A 223 -4.89 21.73 -16.05
N LEU A 224 -4.39 22.30 -14.94
CA LEU A 224 -5.05 22.16 -13.64
C LEU A 224 -6.25 23.11 -13.52
N SER A 225 -7.36 22.61 -12.96
CA SER A 225 -8.55 23.42 -12.70
C SER A 225 -8.31 24.49 -11.63
N ASP A 226 -9.16 25.52 -11.61
CA ASP A 226 -9.11 26.59 -10.60
C ASP A 226 -9.34 26.07 -9.18
N GLU A 227 -10.19 25.06 -9.01
CA GLU A 227 -10.40 24.38 -7.72
C GLU A 227 -9.13 23.66 -7.28
N THR A 228 -8.48 22.95 -8.20
CA THR A 228 -7.22 22.25 -7.93
C THR A 228 -6.12 23.26 -7.57
N MET A 229 -6.01 24.36 -8.33
CA MET A 229 -5.04 25.40 -8.05
C MET A 229 -5.27 26.07 -6.69
N SER A 230 -6.53 26.32 -6.33
CA SER A 230 -6.90 26.84 -5.01
C SER A 230 -6.54 25.88 -3.88
N LEU A 231 -6.80 24.58 -4.06
CA LEU A 231 -6.39 23.53 -3.12
C LEU A 231 -4.86 23.51 -2.93
N LEU A 232 -4.09 23.49 -4.01
CA LEU A 232 -2.63 23.46 -3.94
C LEU A 232 -2.04 24.76 -3.36
N ALA A 233 -2.68 25.90 -3.56
CA ALA A 233 -2.31 27.15 -2.92
C ALA A 233 -2.51 27.09 -1.39
N ARG A 234 -3.62 26.50 -0.92
CA ARG A 234 -3.85 26.23 0.51
C ARG A 234 -2.80 25.28 1.08
N ALA A 235 -2.48 24.19 0.35
CA ALA A 235 -1.44 23.24 0.73
C ALA A 235 -0.07 23.94 0.92
N LYS A 236 0.33 24.79 -0.04
CA LYS A 236 1.54 25.59 0.06
C LYS A 236 1.52 26.52 1.28
N LYS A 237 0.39 27.19 1.56
CA LYS A 237 0.25 28.07 2.73
C LYS A 237 0.43 27.31 4.05
N LYS A 238 0.04 26.03 4.10
CA LYS A 238 0.26 25.12 5.23
C LYS A 238 1.69 24.53 5.30
N GLY A 239 2.58 24.90 4.39
CA GLY A 239 3.94 24.38 4.36
C GLY A 239 4.06 22.95 3.81
N MET A 240 3.02 22.43 3.14
CA MET A 240 3.11 21.11 2.50
C MET A 240 4.16 21.15 1.38
N PRO A 241 5.13 20.23 1.38
CA PRO A 241 6.18 20.26 0.39
C PRO A 241 5.66 19.86 -0.98
N PHE A 242 6.28 20.38 -2.05
CA PHE A 242 6.08 19.93 -3.41
C PHE A 242 7.41 19.44 -3.95
N PHE A 243 7.44 18.24 -4.50
CA PHE A 243 8.66 17.70 -5.11
C PHE A 243 8.31 16.68 -6.18
N VAL A 244 8.25 17.14 -7.44
CA VAL A 244 7.95 16.30 -8.60
C VAL A 244 9.10 16.36 -9.61
N THR A 245 9.66 15.21 -9.99
CA THR A 245 10.76 15.18 -10.97
C THR A 245 10.22 15.42 -12.38
N PRO A 246 11.01 16.04 -13.29
CA PRO A 246 10.62 16.17 -14.69
C PRO A 246 10.31 14.82 -15.35
N TYR A 247 11.07 13.77 -15.01
CA TYR A 247 10.78 12.40 -15.45
C TYR A 247 9.37 11.96 -15.05
N TYR A 248 9.00 12.04 -13.77
CA TYR A 248 7.71 11.52 -13.34
C TYR A 248 6.55 12.36 -13.89
N LEU A 249 6.77 13.67 -14.04
CA LEU A 249 5.81 14.56 -14.69
C LEU A 249 5.59 14.22 -16.17
N SER A 250 6.60 13.67 -16.87
CA SER A 250 6.45 13.21 -18.26
C SER A 250 5.45 12.06 -18.41
N LEU A 251 5.15 11.33 -17.33
CA LEU A 251 4.19 10.22 -17.30
C LEU A 251 2.73 10.69 -17.22
N LEU A 252 2.49 11.99 -17.04
CA LEU A 252 1.13 12.53 -16.99
C LEU A 252 0.66 12.92 -18.38
N ASN A 253 -0.61 12.62 -18.64
CA ASN A 253 -1.29 13.10 -19.83
C ASN A 253 -1.79 14.53 -19.59
N ILE A 254 -1.43 15.45 -20.47
CA ILE A 254 -1.91 16.84 -20.45
C ILE A 254 -2.81 17.16 -21.65
N GLU A 255 -2.92 16.22 -22.58
CA GLU A 255 -3.80 16.32 -23.73
C GLU A 255 -5.22 15.91 -23.29
N HIS A 256 -6.25 16.45 -23.95
CA HIS A 256 -7.65 16.08 -23.67
C HIS A 256 -7.93 14.61 -24.04
N GLU A 257 -7.20 14.08 -25.02
CA GLU A 257 -7.23 12.70 -25.46
C GLU A 257 -5.96 11.97 -24.99
N GLY A 258 -6.00 10.63 -24.91
CA GLY A 258 -4.86 9.80 -24.54
C GLY A 258 -5.18 8.78 -23.44
N TYR A 259 -4.17 8.41 -22.66
CA TYR A 259 -4.33 7.41 -21.60
C TYR A 259 -4.85 8.04 -20.30
N ASP A 260 -5.62 7.24 -19.56
CA ASP A 260 -6.02 7.55 -18.19
C ASP A 260 -4.80 7.47 -17.26
N ASP A 261 -4.42 8.61 -16.70
CA ASP A 261 -3.27 8.71 -15.79
C ASP A 261 -3.67 8.86 -14.32
N ALA A 262 -4.94 8.64 -13.96
CA ALA A 262 -5.46 8.98 -12.63
C ALA A 262 -4.67 8.27 -11.51
N THR A 263 -4.23 7.03 -11.72
CA THR A 263 -3.39 6.31 -10.75
C THR A 263 -2.02 6.97 -10.57
N VAL A 264 -1.36 7.41 -11.66
CA VAL A 264 -0.06 8.10 -11.61
C VAL A 264 -0.23 9.51 -11.01
N ARG A 265 -1.29 10.22 -11.40
CA ARG A 265 -1.64 11.58 -10.96
C ARG A 265 -2.00 11.63 -9.48
N SER A 266 -2.76 10.65 -8.98
CA SER A 266 -3.13 10.53 -7.55
C SER A 266 -1.92 10.45 -6.63
N TYR A 267 -0.75 10.07 -7.15
CA TYR A 267 0.48 10.04 -6.37
C TYR A 267 0.97 11.43 -5.97
N ILE A 268 0.86 12.42 -6.86
CA ILE A 268 1.42 13.78 -6.65
C ILE A 268 0.36 14.83 -6.34
N MET A 269 -0.92 14.50 -6.51
CA MET A 269 -2.03 15.43 -6.28
C MET A 269 -2.59 15.26 -4.87
N TYR A 270 -2.76 16.37 -4.16
CA TYR A 270 -3.35 16.39 -2.83
C TYR A 270 -4.88 16.44 -2.91
N SER A 271 -5.53 15.99 -1.83
CA SER A 271 -6.98 16.11 -1.63
C SER A 271 -7.31 17.16 -0.57
N ASN A 272 -8.58 17.56 -0.50
CA ASN A 272 -9.04 18.46 0.57
C ASN A 272 -8.76 17.87 1.95
N GLU A 273 -9.07 16.60 2.17
CA GLU A 273 -8.92 15.94 3.47
C GLU A 273 -7.46 15.87 3.91
N LEU A 274 -6.54 15.56 2.99
CA LEU A 274 -5.11 15.59 3.28
C LEU A 274 -4.66 17.01 3.66
N VAL A 275 -5.05 18.02 2.87
CA VAL A 275 -4.67 19.41 3.14
C VAL A 275 -5.26 19.90 4.45
N ASP A 276 -6.51 19.57 4.75
CA ASP A 276 -7.24 20.06 5.92
C ASP A 276 -6.69 19.46 7.22
N THR A 277 -6.28 18.19 7.19
CA THR A 277 -5.69 17.47 8.33
C THR A 277 -4.18 17.72 8.51
N TYR A 278 -3.48 18.20 7.47
CA TYR A 278 -2.06 18.52 7.55
C TYR A 278 -1.80 19.55 8.67
N GLY A 279 -0.85 19.22 9.56
CA GLY A 279 -0.60 19.88 10.84
C GLY A 279 -1.03 19.04 12.06
N SER A 280 -1.89 18.04 11.86
CA SER A 280 -2.42 17.18 12.92
C SER A 280 -2.33 15.68 12.62
N ILE A 281 -1.67 15.29 11.52
CA ILE A 281 -1.52 13.88 11.11
C ILE A 281 -0.66 13.15 12.14
N LYS A 282 -1.11 11.96 12.55
CA LYS A 282 -0.42 11.08 13.51
C LYS A 282 0.14 9.84 12.80
N ALA A 283 1.12 9.20 13.43
CA ALA A 283 1.63 7.92 12.96
C ALA A 283 0.55 6.84 13.13
N TRP A 284 0.24 6.14 12.05
CA TRP A 284 -0.66 4.97 12.10
C TRP A 284 0.00 3.78 12.80
N GLU A 285 1.30 3.60 12.58
CA GLU A 285 2.07 2.54 13.20
C GLU A 285 2.55 3.05 14.56
N LYS A 286 1.81 2.73 15.62
CA LYS A 286 2.11 3.20 16.98
C LYS A 286 3.52 2.85 17.42
N GLU A 287 4.07 1.74 16.94
CA GLU A 287 5.42 1.29 17.25
C GLU A 287 6.54 2.08 16.54
N ASP A 288 6.19 2.99 15.62
CA ASP A 288 7.13 3.97 15.07
C ASP A 288 7.38 5.15 16.03
N MET A 289 6.53 5.31 17.07
CA MET A 289 6.80 6.23 18.17
C MET A 289 7.81 5.59 19.11
N VAL A 290 9.07 6.05 19.00
CA VAL A 290 10.20 5.54 19.80
C VAL A 290 10.59 6.58 20.83
N VAL A 291 10.63 6.15 22.10
CA VAL A 291 11.17 6.90 23.24
C VAL A 291 12.42 6.17 23.72
N ALA A 292 13.45 6.92 24.12
CA ALA A 292 14.69 6.32 24.61
C ALA A 292 14.42 5.54 25.90
N ASP A 293 15.04 4.36 26.02
CA ASP A 293 14.94 3.47 27.18
C ASP A 293 13.51 2.97 27.52
N GLU A 294 12.55 3.14 26.60
CA GLU A 294 11.19 2.61 26.72
C GLU A 294 10.87 1.66 25.54
N PRO A 295 10.12 0.56 25.75
CA PRO A 295 9.69 -0.29 24.66
C PRO A 295 8.71 0.46 23.76
N ASN A 296 8.82 0.23 22.44
CA ASN A 296 7.80 0.72 21.51
C ASN A 296 6.48 -0.05 21.68
N ALA A 297 5.42 0.35 20.96
CA ALA A 297 4.11 -0.32 21.06
C ALA A 297 4.11 -1.81 20.70
N ALA A 298 5.19 -2.34 20.11
CA ALA A 298 5.37 -3.75 19.84
C ALA A 298 6.28 -4.47 20.86
N GLY A 299 6.64 -3.80 21.97
CA GLY A 299 7.45 -4.32 23.07
C GLY A 299 8.97 -4.17 22.87
N TRP A 300 9.44 -3.58 21.77
CA TRP A 300 10.88 -3.58 21.46
C TRP A 300 11.60 -2.35 22.02
N LEU A 301 12.69 -2.59 22.74
CA LEU A 301 13.68 -1.57 23.10
C LEU A 301 14.55 -1.26 21.89
N LEU A 302 14.50 -0.02 21.41
CA LEU A 302 15.20 0.41 20.21
C LEU A 302 16.32 1.39 20.60
N PRO A 303 17.48 1.34 19.92
CA PRO A 303 18.55 2.29 20.21
C PRO A 303 18.09 3.70 19.88
N GLU A 304 18.44 4.67 20.75
CA GLU A 304 18.01 6.07 20.68
C GLU A 304 17.85 6.60 19.24
N GLY A 305 16.64 7.05 18.90
CA GLY A 305 16.31 7.73 17.65
C GLY A 305 15.34 6.96 16.73
N HIS A 306 15.28 7.39 15.46
CA HIS A 306 14.31 6.92 14.45
C HIS A 306 14.99 6.14 13.31
N ASN A 307 16.14 5.52 13.60
CA ASN A 307 16.92 4.81 12.58
C ASN A 307 16.63 3.32 12.54
N ILE A 308 16.06 2.74 13.60
CA ILE A 308 15.62 1.35 13.61
C ILE A 308 14.14 1.33 13.96
N HIS A 309 13.36 0.62 13.14
CA HIS A 309 11.95 0.34 13.42
C HIS A 309 11.79 -1.17 13.48
N ARG A 310 11.12 -1.66 14.53
CA ARG A 310 10.90 -3.09 14.73
C ARG A 310 9.49 -3.34 15.23
N ARG A 311 8.88 -4.33 14.61
CA ARG A 311 7.55 -4.85 14.97
C ARG A 311 7.60 -6.35 15.20
N TYR A 312 8.30 -7.06 14.31
CA TYR A 312 8.42 -8.51 14.35
C TYR A 312 9.76 -8.94 14.97
N PRO A 313 9.83 -10.16 15.56
CA PRO A 313 11.08 -10.68 16.12
C PRO A 313 12.20 -10.83 15.08
N GLU A 314 11.87 -11.25 13.86
CA GLU A 314 12.87 -11.70 12.89
C GLU A 314 13.44 -10.58 12.00
N VAL A 315 12.79 -9.41 11.97
CA VAL A 315 13.05 -8.37 11.00
C VAL A 315 12.99 -6.97 11.60
N ALA A 316 13.99 -6.16 11.24
CA ALA A 316 14.00 -4.74 11.56
C ALA A 316 14.28 -3.91 10.30
N ILE A 317 13.72 -2.70 10.30
CA ILE A 317 13.95 -1.69 9.29
C ILE A 317 15.11 -0.83 9.75
N LEU A 318 16.08 -0.59 8.88
CA LEU A 318 17.14 0.39 9.05
C LEU A 318 16.84 1.60 8.17
N ILE A 319 16.69 2.77 8.79
CA ILE A 319 16.64 4.07 8.12
C ILE A 319 18.00 4.74 8.31
N PRO A 320 18.87 4.79 7.27
CA PRO A 320 20.15 5.47 7.37
C PRO A 320 19.96 6.96 7.64
N ASP A 321 20.83 7.54 8.46
CA ASP A 321 20.86 8.98 8.73
C ASP A 321 21.51 9.74 7.56
N SER A 322 21.23 9.34 6.31
CA SER A 322 21.79 9.92 5.09
C SER A 322 20.70 10.63 4.28
N MET A 323 21.06 11.08 3.07
CA MET A 323 20.12 11.51 2.03
C MET A 323 19.02 10.48 1.72
N GLY A 324 19.19 9.21 2.13
CA GLY A 324 18.14 8.18 2.04
C GLY A 324 16.90 8.47 2.90
N ARG A 325 16.94 9.48 3.79
CA ARG A 325 15.74 10.05 4.42
C ARG A 325 14.87 10.82 3.42
N ALA A 326 15.44 11.40 2.36
CA ALA A 326 14.64 12.05 1.34
C ALA A 326 13.97 11.02 0.41
N CYS A 327 12.73 11.29 0.01
CA CYS A 327 12.07 10.57 -1.08
C CYS A 327 12.47 11.15 -2.44
N GLY A 328 12.35 10.37 -3.51
CA GLY A 328 12.41 10.89 -4.87
C GLY A 328 11.25 11.85 -5.19
N GLY A 329 10.11 11.70 -4.51
CA GLY A 329 8.94 12.57 -4.53
C GLY A 329 7.97 12.22 -3.40
N LEU A 330 7.05 13.12 -3.07
CA LEU A 330 6.08 12.90 -1.98
C LEU A 330 4.81 12.21 -2.49
N CYS A 331 4.53 11.01 -1.99
CA CYS A 331 3.24 10.34 -2.20
C CYS A 331 2.13 11.09 -1.45
N ALA A 332 0.98 11.33 -2.10
CA ALA A 332 -0.21 11.83 -1.41
C ALA A 332 -0.70 10.85 -0.33
N SER A 333 -0.58 9.54 -0.55
CA SER A 333 -0.91 8.47 0.40
C SER A 333 0.27 8.03 1.29
N CYS A 334 1.28 8.89 1.48
CA CYS A 334 2.50 8.52 2.19
C CYS A 334 2.22 8.12 3.64
N GLN A 335 2.61 6.90 4.02
CA GLN A 335 2.49 6.41 5.39
C GLN A 335 3.30 7.21 6.42
N ARG A 336 4.27 8.01 5.96
CA ARG A 336 5.12 8.88 6.78
C ARG A 336 4.84 10.35 6.56
N MET A 337 3.63 10.71 6.14
CA MET A 337 3.24 12.12 5.99
C MET A 337 3.43 12.92 7.30
N TYR A 338 3.25 12.27 8.46
CA TYR A 338 3.53 12.85 9.78
C TYR A 338 5.00 13.28 9.99
N ASP A 339 5.96 12.56 9.40
CA ASP A 339 7.38 12.93 9.48
C ASP A 339 7.70 14.14 8.58
N PHE A 340 6.96 14.33 7.49
CA PHE A 340 7.05 15.55 6.68
C PHE A 340 6.46 16.75 7.40
N GLN A 341 5.34 16.56 8.10
CA GLN A 341 4.72 17.59 8.94
C GLN A 341 5.63 18.03 10.09
N SER A 342 6.38 17.10 10.69
CA SER A 342 7.34 17.39 11.75
C SER A 342 8.74 17.77 11.24
N GLU A 343 8.88 17.99 9.92
CA GLU A 343 10.12 18.35 9.21
C GLU A 343 11.29 17.35 9.36
N ARG A 344 11.04 16.18 9.95
CA ARG A 344 12.00 15.08 10.10
C ARG A 344 12.39 14.48 8.77
N LEU A 345 11.42 14.42 7.86
CA LEU A 345 11.64 14.22 6.43
C LEU A 345 11.33 15.53 5.72
N ASN A 346 12.21 15.98 4.85
CA ASN A 346 11.95 17.14 4.03
C ASN A 346 12.74 17.02 2.71
N PHE A 347 12.47 17.94 1.78
CA PHE A 347 13.18 18.02 0.49
C PHE A 347 14.29 19.09 0.50
N ASP A 348 14.64 19.59 1.69
CA ASP A 348 15.80 20.45 1.90
C ASP A 348 17.00 19.58 2.31
N PHE A 349 17.79 19.22 1.30
CA PHE A 349 18.95 18.37 1.46
C PHE A 349 20.03 18.97 2.38
N GLU A 350 20.06 20.30 2.56
CA GLU A 350 21.02 20.96 3.46
C GLU A 350 20.58 20.84 4.93
N ALA A 351 19.26 20.83 5.19
CA ALA A 351 18.69 20.67 6.53
C ALA A 351 18.79 19.23 7.07
N LEU A 352 18.97 18.23 6.21
CA LEU A 352 19.08 16.80 6.59
C LEU A 352 20.50 16.36 6.99
N LYS A 353 21.46 17.29 7.13
CA LYS A 353 22.83 16.93 7.50
C LYS A 353 22.90 16.32 8.92
N PRO A 354 23.57 15.18 9.11
CA PRO A 354 23.70 14.54 10.42
C PRO A 354 24.38 15.45 11.44
N LYS A 355 23.87 15.48 12.67
CA LYS A 355 24.49 16.18 13.82
C LYS A 355 25.70 15.41 14.39
N GLU A 356 25.77 14.10 14.13
CA GLU A 356 26.86 13.19 14.53
C GLU A 356 27.51 12.60 13.28
N SER A 357 28.80 12.27 13.33
CA SER A 357 29.45 11.51 12.25
C SER A 357 28.70 10.19 12.01
N TRP A 358 28.17 10.03 10.80
CA TRP A 358 27.40 8.87 10.38
C TRP A 358 28.11 7.55 10.68
N ASP A 359 29.45 7.51 10.58
CA ASP A 359 30.22 6.30 10.82
C ASP A 359 30.14 5.83 12.29
N ARG A 360 30.10 6.75 13.27
CA ARG A 360 29.95 6.38 14.70
C ARG A 360 28.55 5.84 14.96
N LYS A 361 27.54 6.52 14.42
CA LYS A 361 26.13 6.12 14.54
C LYS A 361 25.86 4.78 13.87
N LEU A 362 26.32 4.59 12.64
CA LEU A 362 26.17 3.33 11.89
C LEU A 362 26.80 2.15 12.64
N ARG A 363 27.97 2.32 13.27
CA ARG A 363 28.55 1.27 14.12
C ARG A 363 27.63 0.90 15.29
N ARG A 364 27.05 1.88 15.98
CA ARG A 364 26.09 1.65 17.08
C ARG A 364 24.84 0.90 16.59
N LEU A 365 24.27 1.33 15.45
CA LEU A 365 23.12 0.65 14.84
C LEU A 365 23.46 -0.79 14.43
N MET A 366 24.63 -1.03 13.83
CA MET A 366 25.06 -2.38 13.48
C MET A 366 25.28 -3.27 14.71
N ARG A 367 25.75 -2.71 15.83
CA ARG A 367 25.88 -3.43 17.09
C ARG A 367 24.53 -3.99 17.57
N TYR A 368 23.44 -3.22 17.44
CA TYR A 368 22.10 -3.70 17.76
C TYR A 368 21.72 -4.95 16.94
N PHE A 369 21.95 -4.94 15.62
CA PHE A 369 21.70 -6.12 14.78
C PHE A 369 22.62 -7.31 15.09
N GLU A 370 23.87 -7.03 15.47
CA GLU A 370 24.89 -8.02 15.81
C GLU A 370 24.55 -8.78 17.10
N GLU A 371 24.12 -8.05 18.13
CA GLU A 371 23.86 -8.57 19.47
C GLU A 371 22.42 -9.08 19.66
N ASP A 372 21.51 -8.82 18.71
CA ASP A 372 20.14 -9.32 18.80
C ASP A 372 20.03 -10.83 18.48
N ALA A 373 19.29 -11.56 19.31
CA ALA A 373 19.16 -13.00 19.20
C ALA A 373 18.26 -13.47 18.05
N GLN A 374 17.31 -12.67 17.57
CA GLN A 374 16.26 -13.09 16.63
C GLN A 374 16.36 -12.46 15.24
N LEU A 375 17.00 -11.29 15.11
CA LEU A 375 17.10 -10.58 13.82
C LEU A 375 17.92 -11.36 12.78
N ARG A 376 17.27 -11.65 11.65
CA ARG A 376 17.83 -12.35 10.48
C ARG A 376 17.51 -11.67 9.14
N ASP A 377 16.71 -10.61 9.15
CA ASP A 377 16.28 -9.85 7.97
C ASP A 377 16.43 -8.35 8.24
N ILE A 378 17.14 -7.66 7.35
CA ILE A 378 17.27 -6.20 7.39
C ILE A 378 16.65 -5.57 6.15
N LEU A 379 15.72 -4.64 6.36
CA LEU A 379 15.20 -3.76 5.33
C LEU A 379 15.85 -2.39 5.46
N ILE A 380 16.74 -2.06 4.53
CA ILE A 380 17.31 -0.72 4.42
C ILE A 380 16.35 0.14 3.61
N THR A 381 15.86 1.21 4.22
CA THR A 381 14.93 2.16 3.60
C THR A 381 15.10 3.53 4.24
N GLY A 382 14.10 4.39 4.17
CA GLY A 382 14.07 5.75 4.68
C GLY A 382 12.91 6.43 3.96
N GLY A 383 13.13 7.58 3.35
CA GLY A 383 12.28 7.96 2.23
C GLY A 383 12.44 6.97 1.07
N ASP A 384 13.69 6.73 0.64
CA ASP A 384 14.02 5.79 -0.42
C ASP A 384 15.50 5.35 -0.34
N ALA A 385 15.78 4.04 -0.34
CA ALA A 385 17.15 3.52 -0.20
C ALA A 385 18.08 3.98 -1.34
N LEU A 386 17.57 4.06 -2.57
CA LEU A 386 18.35 4.41 -3.76
C LEU A 386 18.54 5.93 -3.91
N MET A 387 17.89 6.76 -3.08
CA MET A 387 18.25 8.18 -2.96
C MET A 387 19.62 8.39 -2.31
N SER A 388 20.16 7.38 -1.61
CA SER A 388 21.54 7.41 -1.14
C SER A 388 22.51 7.48 -2.32
N GLN A 389 23.52 8.35 -2.21
CA GLN A 389 24.63 8.38 -3.18
C GLN A 389 25.36 7.03 -3.21
N ASN A 390 25.95 6.67 -4.35
CA ASN A 390 26.65 5.39 -4.55
C ASN A 390 27.70 5.12 -3.46
N ALA A 391 28.54 6.11 -3.13
CA ALA A 391 29.54 5.99 -2.06
C ALA A 391 28.92 5.71 -0.69
N THR A 392 27.80 6.35 -0.35
CA THR A 392 27.09 6.16 0.92
C THR A 392 26.41 4.80 0.98
N LEU A 393 25.72 4.39 -0.09
CA LEU A 393 25.08 3.08 -0.16
C LEU A 393 26.12 1.95 -0.03
N ARG A 394 27.27 2.09 -0.71
CA ARG A 394 28.40 1.17 -0.58
C ARG A 394 28.88 1.04 0.88
N LYS A 395 29.03 2.17 1.60
CA LYS A 395 29.40 2.15 3.02
C LYS A 395 28.37 1.44 3.92
N ILE A 396 27.08 1.66 3.67
CA ILE A 396 25.99 1.02 4.43
C ILE A 396 26.01 -0.48 4.20
N LEU A 397 26.06 -0.92 2.94
CA LEU A 397 26.11 -2.34 2.58
C LEU A 397 27.36 -3.02 3.15
N GLU A 398 28.53 -2.37 3.07
CA GLU A 398 29.76 -2.90 3.67
C GLU A 398 29.66 -3.02 5.21
N ALA A 399 28.97 -2.09 5.88
CA ALA A 399 28.74 -2.18 7.32
C ALA A 399 27.82 -3.35 7.70
N VAL A 400 26.75 -3.58 6.91
CA VAL A 400 25.85 -4.74 7.07
C VAL A 400 26.61 -6.05 6.84
N TYR A 401 27.44 -6.13 5.80
CA TYR A 401 28.29 -7.29 5.55
C TYR A 401 29.22 -7.58 6.73
N LYS A 402 29.97 -6.58 7.20
CA LYS A 402 30.89 -6.73 8.34
C LYS A 402 30.16 -7.13 9.62
N MET A 403 28.96 -6.58 9.87
CA MET A 403 28.12 -6.97 10.99
C MET A 403 27.75 -8.46 10.91
N ALA A 404 27.28 -8.92 9.75
CA ALA A 404 26.92 -10.32 9.55
C ALA A 404 28.12 -11.27 9.78
N VAL A 405 29.32 -10.91 9.30
CA VAL A 405 30.56 -11.66 9.56
C VAL A 405 30.81 -11.79 11.06
N ARG A 406 30.75 -10.69 11.81
CA ARG A 406 31.02 -10.72 13.26
C ARG A 406 29.96 -11.52 14.02
N LYS A 407 28.68 -11.37 13.66
CA LYS A 407 27.58 -12.14 14.27
C LYS A 407 27.78 -13.64 14.10
N ARG A 408 28.13 -14.08 12.89
CA ARG A 408 28.43 -15.48 12.57
C ARG A 408 29.67 -15.98 13.32
N LYS A 409 30.75 -15.21 13.33
CA LYS A 409 31.96 -15.56 14.11
C LYS A 409 31.66 -15.72 15.59
N ALA A 410 30.83 -14.84 16.17
CA ALA A 410 30.42 -14.96 17.56
C ALA A 410 29.63 -16.25 17.82
N ASN A 411 28.80 -16.71 16.86
CA ASN A 411 28.08 -17.98 16.96
C ASN A 411 29.00 -19.22 16.96
N GLU A 412 30.20 -19.16 16.39
CA GLU A 412 31.16 -20.29 16.42
C GLU A 412 31.51 -20.68 17.87
N SER A 413 31.56 -19.70 18.77
CA SER A 413 31.81 -19.91 20.20
C SER A 413 30.57 -20.27 21.03
N ARG A 414 29.35 -20.13 20.47
CA ARG A 414 28.10 -20.39 21.19
C ARG A 414 27.67 -21.86 21.03
N PRO A 415 27.24 -22.52 22.13
CA PRO A 415 26.65 -23.86 22.09
C PRO A 415 25.37 -23.94 21.23
N GLU A 416 24.99 -25.17 20.87
CA GLU A 416 23.73 -25.45 20.18
C GLU A 416 22.52 -25.01 21.03
N GLY A 417 21.53 -24.35 20.42
CA GLY A 417 20.40 -23.76 21.15
C GLY A 417 20.69 -22.39 21.80
N GLU A 418 21.94 -21.93 21.83
CA GLU A 418 22.33 -20.59 22.29
C GLU A 418 22.78 -19.66 21.15
N LYS A 419 22.99 -20.20 19.94
CA LYS A 419 23.37 -19.43 18.75
C LYS A 419 22.29 -18.41 18.39
N TYR A 420 22.72 -17.20 18.06
CA TYR A 420 21.83 -16.14 17.61
C TYR A 420 21.45 -16.36 16.14
N ALA A 421 20.31 -15.82 15.72
CA ALA A 421 19.88 -15.88 14.33
C ALA A 421 20.89 -15.14 13.41
N GLU A 422 21.42 -15.85 12.41
CA GLU A 422 22.34 -15.26 11.42
C GLU A 422 21.57 -14.52 10.33
N LEU A 423 22.17 -13.47 9.75
CA LEU A 423 21.54 -12.72 8.66
C LEU A 423 21.28 -13.62 7.45
N GLN A 424 20.02 -13.75 7.05
CA GLN A 424 19.59 -14.55 5.90
C GLN A 424 19.14 -13.68 4.73
N ARG A 425 18.66 -12.46 5.02
CA ARG A 425 18.03 -11.59 4.03
C ARG A 425 18.44 -10.13 4.17
N VAL A 426 18.73 -9.51 3.03
CA VAL A 426 18.95 -8.07 2.91
C VAL A 426 18.00 -7.49 1.87
N ARG A 427 17.33 -6.40 2.22
CA ARG A 427 16.35 -5.74 1.35
C ARG A 427 16.64 -4.26 1.23
N LEU A 428 16.42 -3.72 0.03
CA LEU A 428 16.43 -2.28 -0.25
C LEU A 428 15.01 -1.85 -0.63
N GLY A 429 14.40 -0.95 0.14
CA GLY A 429 13.10 -0.36 -0.21
C GLY A 429 13.29 0.89 -1.06
N SER A 430 12.83 0.89 -2.31
CA SER A 430 13.01 2.00 -3.24
C SER A 430 11.92 2.07 -4.30
N ARG A 431 11.23 3.21 -4.39
CA ARG A 431 10.29 3.54 -5.47
C ARG A 431 10.99 4.13 -6.70
N LEU A 432 12.30 4.45 -6.64
CA LEU A 432 12.99 5.06 -7.78
C LEU A 432 12.93 4.27 -9.09
N LEU A 433 12.67 2.95 -9.07
CA LEU A 433 12.47 2.20 -10.32
C LEU A 433 11.23 2.68 -11.09
N ALA A 434 10.18 3.10 -10.40
CA ALA A 434 8.99 3.72 -11.00
C ALA A 434 9.18 5.24 -11.16
N TYR A 435 9.79 5.89 -10.16
CA TYR A 435 9.76 7.34 -10.01
C TYR A 435 10.94 8.09 -10.68
N LEU A 436 12.11 7.46 -10.74
CA LEU A 436 13.31 8.00 -11.38
C LEU A 436 14.29 6.86 -11.76
N PRO A 437 13.93 6.02 -12.75
CA PRO A 437 14.69 4.80 -13.08
C PRO A 437 16.12 5.09 -13.53
N LEU A 438 16.40 6.30 -14.01
CA LEU A 438 17.73 6.79 -14.37
C LEU A 438 18.73 6.81 -13.19
N ARG A 439 18.27 6.53 -11.96
CA ARG A 439 19.16 6.30 -10.81
C ARG A 439 19.96 5.00 -10.95
N VAL A 440 19.44 4.03 -11.71
CA VAL A 440 20.08 2.73 -11.93
C VAL A 440 21.12 2.86 -13.04
N THR A 441 22.37 3.03 -12.63
CA THR A 441 23.54 3.11 -13.50
C THR A 441 24.42 1.88 -13.32
N ASP A 442 25.37 1.66 -14.24
CA ASP A 442 26.35 0.57 -14.15
C ASP A 442 27.12 0.57 -12.82
N GLU A 443 27.46 1.75 -12.29
CA GLU A 443 28.12 1.88 -10.98
C GLU A 443 27.24 1.35 -9.84
N LEU A 444 25.95 1.70 -9.84
CA LEU A 444 25.01 1.19 -8.83
C LEU A 444 24.86 -0.33 -8.95
N VAL A 445 24.69 -0.84 -10.17
CA VAL A 445 24.57 -2.27 -10.46
C VAL A 445 25.83 -3.02 -10.00
N GLY A 446 27.01 -2.44 -10.20
CA GLY A 446 28.28 -2.97 -9.68
C GLY A 446 28.32 -3.05 -8.15
N ILE A 447 27.86 -2.02 -7.45
CA ILE A 447 27.75 -2.02 -5.97
C ILE A 447 26.84 -3.15 -5.48
N LEU A 448 25.67 -3.30 -6.11
CA LEU A 448 24.69 -4.33 -5.76
C LEU A 448 25.26 -5.74 -5.99
N ARG A 449 25.94 -5.96 -7.11
CA ARG A 449 26.58 -7.24 -7.46
C ARG A 449 27.67 -7.61 -6.46
N GLU A 450 28.60 -6.69 -6.19
CA GLU A 450 29.71 -6.92 -5.26
C GLU A 450 29.21 -7.27 -3.85
N PHE A 451 28.21 -6.53 -3.35
CA PHE A 451 27.63 -6.85 -2.04
C PHE A 451 26.97 -8.22 -2.02
N LYS A 452 26.18 -8.55 -3.05
CA LYS A 452 25.54 -9.86 -3.18
C LYS A 452 26.57 -10.98 -3.16
N GLU A 453 27.66 -10.86 -3.91
CA GLU A 453 28.73 -11.87 -3.97
C GLU A 453 29.39 -12.07 -2.59
N LYS A 454 29.83 -10.98 -1.95
CA LYS A 454 30.45 -11.01 -0.61
C LYS A 454 29.52 -11.60 0.45
N ALA A 455 28.27 -11.15 0.49
CA ALA A 455 27.29 -11.59 1.48
C ALA A 455 26.85 -13.04 1.24
N SER A 456 26.74 -13.47 -0.03
CA SER A 456 26.44 -14.87 -0.37
C SER A 456 27.53 -15.82 0.15
N ALA A 457 28.80 -15.43 0.04
CA ALA A 457 29.93 -16.23 0.51
C ALA A 457 29.90 -16.50 2.03
N ILE A 458 29.18 -15.67 2.81
CA ILE A 458 29.02 -15.82 4.25
C ILE A 458 27.64 -16.35 4.66
N GLY A 459 26.84 -16.85 3.71
CA GLY A 459 25.58 -17.56 3.99
C GLY A 459 24.30 -16.72 3.87
N VAL A 460 24.38 -15.46 3.45
CA VAL A 460 23.19 -14.66 3.13
C VAL A 460 22.64 -15.13 1.79
N SER A 461 21.39 -15.60 1.75
CA SER A 461 20.83 -16.26 0.55
C SER A 461 19.81 -15.42 -0.20
N GLN A 462 19.26 -14.38 0.44
CA GLN A 462 18.14 -13.62 -0.10
C GLN A 462 18.47 -12.12 -0.21
N PHE A 463 18.37 -11.59 -1.44
CA PHE A 463 18.64 -10.20 -1.77
C PHE A 463 17.46 -9.63 -2.54
N TYR A 464 16.74 -8.68 -1.94
CA TYR A 464 15.54 -8.10 -2.56
C TYR A 464 15.63 -6.59 -2.76
N ILE A 465 15.14 -6.11 -3.90
CA ILE A 465 14.72 -4.72 -4.07
C ILE A 465 13.19 -4.69 -3.99
N GLN A 466 12.68 -4.03 -2.96
CA GLN A 466 11.24 -3.82 -2.76
C GLN A 466 10.86 -2.51 -3.43
N THR A 467 10.24 -2.62 -4.59
CA THR A 467 9.75 -1.49 -5.39
C THR A 467 8.27 -1.23 -5.12
N HIS A 468 7.77 -0.14 -5.71
CA HIS A 468 6.45 0.40 -5.45
C HIS A 468 5.87 1.00 -6.75
N PHE A 469 5.64 0.15 -7.74
CA PHE A 469 4.82 0.45 -8.90
C PHE A 469 3.34 0.39 -8.50
N GLN A 470 2.60 1.42 -8.88
CA GLN A 470 1.18 1.64 -8.67
C GLN A 470 0.38 1.48 -9.96
N SER A 471 0.98 1.72 -11.14
CA SER A 471 0.29 1.68 -12.43
C SER A 471 1.10 0.97 -13.53
N PRO A 472 0.45 0.27 -14.49
CA PRO A 472 1.14 -0.24 -15.67
C PRO A 472 1.83 0.86 -16.50
N LEU A 473 1.37 2.10 -16.40
CA LEU A 473 1.96 3.28 -17.06
C LEU A 473 3.34 3.66 -16.52
N GLU A 474 3.63 3.35 -15.25
CA GLU A 474 4.95 3.60 -14.66
C GLU A 474 6.01 2.64 -15.20
N VAL A 475 5.61 1.54 -15.86
CA VAL A 475 6.53 0.58 -16.50
C VAL A 475 6.95 1.12 -17.87
N THR A 476 7.87 2.07 -17.86
CA THR A 476 8.43 2.73 -19.04
C THR A 476 9.61 1.97 -19.65
N PRO A 477 10.12 2.35 -20.84
CA PRO A 477 11.38 1.84 -21.37
C PRO A 477 12.57 2.00 -20.41
N GLU A 478 12.67 3.13 -19.70
CA GLU A 478 13.72 3.38 -18.71
C GLU A 478 13.55 2.51 -17.47
N ALA A 479 12.31 2.31 -16.99
CA ALA A 479 12.01 1.41 -15.87
C ALA A 479 12.33 -0.04 -16.22
N ARG A 480 12.01 -0.49 -17.44
CA ARG A 480 12.40 -1.82 -17.94
C ARG A 480 13.91 -2.01 -17.91
N HIS A 481 14.69 -1.04 -18.40
CA HIS A 481 16.15 -1.13 -18.37
C HIS A 481 16.69 -1.23 -16.93
N ALA A 482 16.16 -0.41 -16.02
CA ALA A 482 16.52 -0.45 -14.61
C ALA A 482 16.19 -1.82 -13.95
N ILE A 483 15.02 -2.38 -14.26
CA ILE A 483 14.58 -3.70 -13.78
C ILE A 483 15.53 -4.80 -14.28
N GLU A 484 15.80 -4.84 -15.58
CA GLU A 484 16.69 -5.83 -16.19
C GLU A 484 18.11 -5.76 -15.61
N ALA A 485 18.65 -4.56 -15.42
CA ALA A 485 19.99 -4.34 -14.88
C ALA A 485 20.11 -4.83 -13.42
N ILE A 486 19.10 -4.57 -12.57
CA ILE A 486 19.07 -5.05 -11.18
C ILE A 486 18.92 -6.58 -11.12
N LEU A 487 18.04 -7.17 -11.93
CA LEU A 487 17.88 -8.63 -12.00
C LEU A 487 19.18 -9.31 -12.45
N ALA A 488 19.92 -8.69 -13.37
CA ALA A 488 21.23 -9.13 -13.83
C ALA A 488 22.34 -9.00 -12.76
N ALA A 489 22.18 -8.11 -11.77
CA ALA A 489 23.05 -8.10 -10.57
C ALA A 489 22.74 -9.24 -9.59
N GLY A 490 21.71 -10.05 -9.86
CA GLY A 490 21.32 -11.20 -9.03
C GLY A 490 20.36 -10.85 -7.90
N TRP A 491 19.84 -9.62 -7.84
CA TRP A 491 18.82 -9.22 -6.86
C TRP A 491 17.43 -9.53 -7.37
N THR A 492 16.57 -10.10 -6.53
CA THR A 492 15.16 -10.31 -6.87
C THR A 492 14.39 -9.00 -6.66
N ILE A 493 13.54 -8.62 -7.60
CA ILE A 493 12.70 -7.41 -7.46
C ILE A 493 11.29 -7.83 -7.08
N THR A 494 10.77 -7.22 -6.02
CA THR A 494 9.41 -7.47 -5.53
C THR A 494 8.60 -6.18 -5.47
N ASN A 495 7.34 -6.19 -5.89
CA ASN A 495 6.48 -5.00 -5.89
C ASN A 495 5.54 -4.94 -4.69
N GLN A 496 5.41 -3.76 -4.10
CA GLN A 496 4.42 -3.42 -3.08
C GLN A 496 3.47 -2.36 -3.63
N LEU A 497 2.22 -2.76 -3.88
CA LEU A 497 1.14 -1.88 -4.31
C LEU A 497 0.40 -1.31 -3.10
N VAL A 498 -0.16 -0.12 -3.23
CA VAL A 498 -1.11 0.48 -2.28
C VAL A 498 -2.42 0.59 -3.03
N TYR A 499 -3.46 -0.04 -2.52
CA TYR A 499 -4.69 -0.28 -3.24
C TYR A 499 -5.63 0.93 -3.15
N THR A 500 -5.22 2.05 -3.74
CA THR A 500 -5.98 3.30 -3.78
C THR A 500 -7.22 3.19 -4.67
N VAL A 501 -8.14 4.17 -4.56
CA VAL A 501 -9.34 4.22 -5.40
C VAL A 501 -9.00 4.06 -6.89
N SER A 502 -8.02 4.82 -7.40
CA SER A 502 -7.60 4.74 -8.81
C SER A 502 -6.98 3.39 -9.18
N ALA A 503 -6.21 2.77 -8.28
CA ALA A 503 -5.62 1.45 -8.50
C ALA A 503 -6.63 0.29 -8.35
N SER A 504 -7.74 0.53 -7.65
CA SER A 504 -8.78 -0.44 -7.35
C SER A 504 -9.77 -0.69 -8.50
N ARG A 505 -9.67 0.09 -9.57
CA ARG A 505 -10.54 -0.03 -10.74
C ARG A 505 -10.37 -1.40 -11.42
N ARG A 506 -11.47 -1.95 -11.93
CA ARG A 506 -11.54 -3.31 -12.49
C ARG A 506 -10.45 -3.55 -13.54
N GLY A 507 -9.69 -4.64 -13.37
CA GLY A 507 -8.62 -5.06 -14.27
C GLY A 507 -7.31 -4.29 -14.16
N HIS A 508 -7.27 -3.15 -13.46
CA HIS A 508 -6.08 -2.28 -13.40
C HIS A 508 -4.91 -2.98 -12.71
N THR A 509 -5.15 -3.49 -11.49
CA THR A 509 -4.12 -4.19 -10.71
C THR A 509 -3.74 -5.53 -11.33
N ALA A 510 -4.70 -6.26 -11.90
CA ALA A 510 -4.44 -7.47 -12.70
C ALA A 510 -3.50 -7.19 -13.89
N LYS A 511 -3.72 -6.09 -14.63
CA LYS A 511 -2.85 -5.63 -15.71
C LYS A 511 -1.45 -5.31 -15.18
N LEU A 512 -1.34 -4.62 -14.04
CA LEU A 512 -0.06 -4.30 -13.42
C LEU A 512 0.73 -5.57 -13.08
N ARG A 513 0.10 -6.57 -12.46
CA ARG A 513 0.77 -7.85 -12.15
C ARG A 513 1.31 -8.50 -13.42
N GLN A 514 0.50 -8.58 -14.47
CA GLN A 514 0.92 -9.13 -15.77
C GLN A 514 2.13 -8.38 -16.34
N THR A 515 2.08 -7.05 -16.38
CA THR A 515 3.17 -6.21 -16.90
C THR A 515 4.46 -6.38 -16.09
N LEU A 516 4.37 -6.43 -14.77
CA LEU A 516 5.52 -6.63 -13.88
C LEU A 516 6.13 -8.03 -14.01
N ASN A 517 5.29 -9.08 -14.04
CA ASN A 517 5.76 -10.45 -14.20
C ASN A 517 6.48 -10.66 -15.54
N ALA A 518 6.03 -10.00 -16.61
CA ALA A 518 6.69 -10.05 -17.91
C ALA A 518 8.15 -9.54 -17.87
N LEU A 519 8.47 -8.67 -16.91
CA LEU A 519 9.81 -8.13 -16.69
C LEU A 519 10.58 -8.84 -15.56
N GLY A 520 10.03 -9.89 -14.96
CA GLY A 520 10.68 -10.62 -13.87
C GLY A 520 10.47 -10.00 -12.48
N VAL A 521 9.54 -9.06 -12.33
CA VAL A 521 9.16 -8.49 -11.03
C VAL A 521 8.07 -9.34 -10.39
N VAL A 522 8.29 -9.77 -9.14
CA VAL A 522 7.37 -10.60 -8.38
C VAL A 522 6.46 -9.71 -7.52
N CYS A 523 5.16 -9.97 -7.46
CA CYS A 523 4.25 -9.15 -6.65
C CYS A 523 4.30 -9.62 -5.19
N TYR A 524 4.40 -8.72 -4.21
CA TYR A 524 4.57 -9.08 -2.79
C TYR A 524 3.40 -8.69 -1.89
N TYR A 525 2.99 -7.43 -1.93
CA TYR A 525 1.86 -6.97 -1.13
C TYR A 525 0.98 -6.06 -1.96
N THR A 526 -0.32 -6.19 -1.73
CA THR A 526 -1.33 -5.21 -2.08
C THR A 526 -1.88 -4.65 -0.77
N PHE A 527 -1.40 -3.47 -0.40
CA PHE A 527 -1.74 -2.83 0.88
C PHE A 527 -3.07 -2.12 0.80
N SER A 528 -4.00 -2.42 1.71
CA SER A 528 -5.13 -1.53 1.97
C SER A 528 -4.63 -0.17 2.46
N VAL A 529 -5.34 0.88 2.06
CA VAL A 529 -5.05 2.25 2.48
C VAL A 529 -5.38 2.40 3.97
N LYS A 530 -4.56 3.15 4.71
CA LYS A 530 -4.74 3.38 6.15
C LYS A 530 -6.01 4.20 6.42
N GLY A 531 -6.65 3.92 7.57
CA GLY A 531 -7.98 4.41 7.92
C GLY A 531 -8.09 5.88 8.31
N PHE A 532 -6.99 6.63 8.42
CA PHE A 532 -7.03 8.02 8.87
C PHE A 532 -7.55 9.01 7.83
N ARG A 533 -8.18 10.09 8.31
CA ARG A 533 -8.95 11.05 7.52
C ARG A 533 -8.17 11.66 6.34
N GLU A 534 -6.86 11.87 6.47
CA GLU A 534 -6.02 12.39 5.38
C GLU A 534 -6.05 11.51 4.12
N ASN A 535 -6.33 10.22 4.28
CA ASN A 535 -6.38 9.27 3.18
C ASN A 535 -7.78 9.10 2.58
N TYR A 536 -8.80 9.82 3.07
CA TYR A 536 -10.20 9.58 2.68
C TYR A 536 -10.39 9.59 1.17
N ALA A 537 -9.86 10.58 0.44
CA ALA A 537 -10.00 10.64 -1.01
C ALA A 537 -9.39 9.44 -1.76
N VAL A 538 -8.33 8.83 -1.22
CA VAL A 538 -7.65 7.69 -1.85
C VAL A 538 -8.02 6.34 -1.24
N TYR A 539 -8.85 6.33 -0.19
CA TYR A 539 -9.23 5.13 0.56
C TYR A 539 -10.17 4.22 -0.24
N THR A 540 -9.79 2.95 -0.31
CA THR A 540 -10.57 1.85 -0.86
C THR A 540 -11.00 0.93 0.28
N PRO A 541 -12.29 0.62 0.44
CA PRO A 541 -12.78 -0.33 1.45
C PRO A 541 -12.16 -1.72 1.30
N ASN A 542 -11.98 -2.43 2.42
CA ASN A 542 -11.43 -3.78 2.42
C ASN A 542 -12.31 -4.77 1.62
N SER A 543 -13.62 -4.53 1.58
CA SER A 543 -14.55 -5.30 0.73
C SER A 543 -14.17 -5.28 -0.75
N ARG A 544 -13.67 -4.15 -1.26
CA ARG A 544 -13.17 -4.07 -2.64
C ARG A 544 -11.87 -4.85 -2.82
N SER A 545 -10.96 -4.82 -1.82
CA SER A 545 -9.73 -5.61 -1.87
C SER A 545 -10.03 -7.11 -1.91
N LEU A 546 -11.03 -7.57 -1.14
CA LEU A 546 -11.51 -8.96 -1.17
C LEU A 546 -12.21 -9.30 -2.49
N GLN A 547 -13.01 -8.38 -3.03
CA GLN A 547 -13.62 -8.52 -4.36
C GLN A 547 -12.57 -8.70 -5.44
N GLU A 548 -11.48 -7.93 -5.41
CA GLU A 548 -10.37 -8.07 -6.36
C GLU A 548 -9.69 -9.44 -6.21
N ALA A 549 -9.42 -9.86 -4.98
CA ALA A 549 -8.79 -11.15 -4.71
C ALA A 549 -9.62 -12.32 -5.27
N ARG A 550 -10.94 -12.32 -5.03
CA ARG A 550 -11.84 -13.43 -5.36
C ARG A 550 -12.29 -13.42 -6.82
N GLU A 551 -12.38 -12.26 -7.47
CA GLU A 551 -12.96 -12.15 -8.81
C GLU A 551 -11.93 -11.88 -9.92
N GLU A 552 -10.77 -11.31 -9.59
CA GLU A 552 -9.75 -10.91 -10.56
C GLU A 552 -8.44 -11.66 -10.33
N LYS A 553 -7.88 -11.56 -9.12
CA LYS A 553 -6.59 -12.16 -8.75
C LYS A 553 -6.59 -13.69 -8.81
N ILE A 554 -7.76 -14.33 -8.63
CA ILE A 554 -7.94 -15.78 -8.71
C ILE A 554 -7.34 -16.38 -9.99
N PHE A 555 -7.37 -15.66 -11.12
CA PHE A 555 -6.78 -16.11 -12.39
C PHE A 555 -5.25 -16.02 -12.47
N GLY A 556 -4.62 -15.59 -11.39
CA GLY A 556 -3.18 -15.70 -11.18
C GLY A 556 -2.78 -16.52 -9.96
N GLN A 557 -3.72 -17.22 -9.32
CA GLN A 557 -3.41 -18.16 -8.26
C GLN A 557 -2.58 -19.31 -8.82
N VAL A 558 -1.38 -19.49 -8.29
CA VAL A 558 -0.45 -20.53 -8.73
C VAL A 558 -0.87 -21.85 -8.08
N PRO A 559 -1.12 -22.92 -8.85
CA PRO A 559 -1.46 -24.24 -8.31
C PRO A 559 -0.40 -24.71 -7.31
N GLU A 560 -0.82 -25.38 -6.24
CA GLU A 560 0.04 -25.78 -5.13
C GLU A 560 1.24 -26.61 -5.60
N GLU A 561 1.00 -27.56 -6.50
CA GLU A 561 2.00 -28.43 -7.12
C GLU A 561 3.02 -27.68 -8.00
N LYS A 562 2.72 -26.43 -8.37
CA LYS A 562 3.58 -25.56 -9.18
C LYS A 562 4.31 -24.48 -8.38
N GLN A 563 4.00 -24.32 -7.09
CA GLN A 563 4.61 -23.28 -6.25
C GLN A 563 6.12 -23.49 -6.06
N ALA A 564 6.56 -24.74 -5.87
CA ALA A 564 7.98 -25.08 -5.73
C ALA A 564 8.78 -24.79 -7.01
N GLU A 565 8.20 -25.09 -8.18
CA GLU A 565 8.78 -24.80 -9.50
C GLU A 565 8.95 -23.28 -9.69
N LEU A 566 7.91 -22.49 -9.39
CA LEU A 566 7.97 -21.03 -9.46
C LEU A 566 9.02 -20.44 -8.50
N TYR A 567 9.12 -20.99 -7.30
CA TYR A 567 10.10 -20.57 -6.29
C TYR A 567 11.54 -20.77 -6.78
N ASP A 568 11.86 -21.97 -7.29
CA ASP A 568 13.19 -22.27 -7.82
C ASP A 568 13.52 -21.34 -8.99
N MET A 569 12.56 -21.14 -9.90
CA MET A 569 12.70 -20.25 -11.04
C MET A 569 13.05 -18.81 -10.64
N ILE A 570 12.31 -18.24 -9.67
CA ILE A 570 12.55 -16.88 -9.17
C ILE A 570 13.96 -16.73 -8.61
N ARG A 571 14.45 -17.74 -7.88
CA ARG A 571 15.78 -17.69 -7.26
C ARG A 571 16.90 -17.89 -8.27
N ASN A 572 16.77 -18.90 -9.12
CA ASN A 572 17.92 -19.49 -9.79
C ASN A 572 17.96 -19.26 -11.32
N GLN A 573 16.83 -18.95 -11.95
CA GLN A 573 16.76 -18.84 -13.41
C GLN A 573 16.79 -17.39 -13.90
N ARG A 574 17.53 -17.14 -14.99
CA ARG A 574 17.61 -15.84 -15.66
C ARG A 574 17.64 -16.05 -17.19
N PRO A 575 17.10 -15.13 -18.01
CA PRO A 575 16.38 -13.91 -17.64
C PRO A 575 14.97 -14.21 -17.11
N LEU A 576 14.68 -13.77 -15.88
CA LEU A 576 13.50 -14.19 -15.12
C LEU A 576 12.18 -13.84 -15.82
N GLY A 577 12.08 -12.67 -16.47
CA GLY A 577 10.86 -12.28 -17.20
C GLY A 577 10.44 -13.28 -18.28
N LYS A 578 11.40 -13.76 -19.09
CA LYS A 578 11.11 -14.77 -20.13
C LYS A 578 10.68 -16.11 -19.52
N CYS A 579 11.34 -16.53 -18.44
CA CYS A 579 10.99 -17.75 -17.73
C CYS A 579 9.57 -17.68 -17.13
N LEU A 580 9.23 -16.56 -16.47
CA LEU A 580 7.90 -16.34 -15.91
C LEU A 580 6.82 -16.32 -16.99
N VAL A 581 7.03 -15.61 -18.12
CA VAL A 581 6.05 -15.60 -19.22
C VAL A 581 5.77 -17.01 -19.73
N ARG A 582 6.80 -17.85 -19.88
CA ARG A 582 6.64 -19.25 -20.28
C ARG A 582 5.86 -20.05 -19.23
N PHE A 583 6.25 -19.95 -17.96
CA PHE A 583 5.57 -20.60 -16.84
C PHE A 583 4.09 -20.25 -16.78
N LEU A 584 3.74 -18.97 -16.92
CA LEU A 584 2.36 -18.50 -16.90
C LEU A 584 1.55 -19.10 -18.06
N LYS A 585 2.14 -19.17 -19.26
CA LYS A 585 1.49 -19.75 -20.44
C LYS A 585 1.24 -21.25 -20.25
N GLU A 586 2.24 -21.99 -19.78
CA GLU A 586 2.17 -23.45 -19.57
C GLU A 586 1.13 -23.83 -18.51
N ASN A 587 0.95 -22.99 -17.49
CA ASN A 587 -0.01 -23.21 -16.42
C ASN A 587 -1.34 -22.48 -16.63
N GLY A 588 -1.54 -21.88 -17.80
CA GLY A 588 -2.79 -21.19 -18.14
C GLY A 588 -3.13 -20.06 -17.17
N LEU A 589 -2.16 -19.31 -16.65
CA LEU A 589 -2.37 -18.18 -15.73
C LEU A 589 -2.37 -16.84 -16.50
N LEU A 590 -3.13 -15.84 -16.03
CA LEU A 590 -3.06 -14.48 -16.62
C LEU A 590 -1.83 -13.70 -16.16
N PHE A 591 -1.39 -13.97 -14.93
CA PHE A 591 -0.27 -13.40 -14.20
C PHE A 591 0.03 -14.32 -12.99
N ALA A 592 1.12 -14.09 -12.26
CA ALA A 592 1.41 -14.76 -10.98
C ALA A 592 1.00 -13.83 -9.83
N GLY A 593 -0.17 -14.08 -9.25
CA GLY A 593 -0.76 -13.34 -8.12
C GLY A 593 -0.11 -13.70 -6.78
N THR A 594 1.21 -13.53 -6.70
CA THR A 594 2.05 -13.92 -5.55
C THR A 594 2.00 -12.95 -4.37
N ASP A 595 1.40 -11.78 -4.56
CA ASP A 595 1.22 -10.80 -3.50
C ASP A 595 0.16 -11.25 -2.50
N ARG A 596 0.16 -10.66 -1.30
CA ARG A 596 -0.92 -10.84 -0.31
C ARG A 596 -1.67 -9.53 -0.14
N ASN A 597 -3.00 -9.59 -0.07
CA ASN A 597 -3.80 -8.44 0.34
C ASN A 597 -3.70 -8.28 1.86
N VAL A 598 -3.27 -7.12 2.34
CA VAL A 598 -3.01 -6.88 3.78
C VAL A 598 -3.31 -5.45 4.20
N LEU A 599 -3.79 -5.27 5.42
CA LEU A 599 -3.80 -4.01 6.15
C LEU A 599 -2.66 -4.02 7.18
N ASN A 600 -1.93 -2.91 7.34
CA ASN A 600 -1.03 -2.76 8.48
C ASN A 600 -1.89 -2.48 9.72
N LEU A 601 -1.84 -3.37 10.71
CA LEU A 601 -2.45 -3.17 12.03
C LEU A 601 -1.40 -2.56 12.98
N PRO A 602 -1.72 -1.47 13.70
CA PRO A 602 -0.82 -0.84 14.67
C PRO A 602 -0.35 -1.85 15.72
N ALA A 603 0.92 -1.81 16.14
CA ALA A 603 1.56 -2.72 17.11
C ALA A 603 1.64 -4.21 16.74
N ILE A 604 0.69 -4.74 15.98
CA ILE A 604 0.52 -6.18 15.74
C ILE A 604 1.31 -6.65 14.53
N GLY A 605 1.03 -6.08 13.36
CA GLY A 605 1.50 -6.68 12.11
C GLY A 605 0.65 -6.38 10.91
N LYS A 606 0.56 -7.35 10.02
CA LYS A 606 -0.19 -7.26 8.78
C LYS A 606 -1.25 -8.34 8.85
N SER A 607 -2.49 -8.00 8.55
CA SER A 607 -3.58 -8.97 8.50
C SER A 607 -4.63 -8.50 7.51
N MET A 608 -5.34 -9.47 6.95
CA MET A 608 -6.61 -9.30 6.26
C MET A 608 -7.64 -10.29 6.80
N THR A 609 -7.37 -10.91 7.96
CA THR A 609 -8.31 -11.75 8.68
C THR A 609 -9.18 -10.86 9.55
N PHE A 610 -10.45 -10.69 9.18
CA PHE A 610 -11.38 -9.85 9.90
C PHE A 610 -12.84 -10.24 9.68
N HIS A 611 -13.71 -9.81 10.59
CA HIS A 611 -15.16 -9.81 10.43
C HIS A 611 -15.73 -8.39 10.61
N THR A 612 -16.75 -8.04 9.83
CA THR A 612 -17.52 -6.80 10.03
C THR A 612 -18.49 -7.03 11.20
N ILE A 613 -18.28 -6.34 12.31
CA ILE A 613 -19.09 -6.48 13.53
C ILE A 613 -20.10 -5.36 13.72
N GLY A 614 -19.99 -4.29 12.93
CA GLY A 614 -20.88 -3.14 13.03
C GLY A 614 -20.67 -2.11 11.93
N LEU A 615 -21.54 -1.11 11.92
CA LEU A 615 -21.50 0.09 11.12
C LEU A 615 -21.63 1.31 12.05
N THR A 616 -20.76 2.30 11.86
CA THR A 616 -20.89 3.62 12.50
C THR A 616 -22.11 4.38 11.96
N SER A 617 -22.53 5.46 12.63
CA SER A 617 -23.61 6.33 12.15
C SER A 617 -23.31 6.96 10.77
N GLU A 618 -22.04 7.02 10.36
CA GLU A 618 -21.64 7.48 9.02
C GLU A 618 -21.71 6.37 7.93
N GLY A 619 -22.03 5.13 8.32
CA GLY A 619 -22.04 3.96 7.41
C GLY A 619 -20.65 3.37 7.16
N LYS A 620 -19.64 3.75 7.93
CA LYS A 620 -18.31 3.11 7.89
C LYS A 620 -18.35 1.78 8.64
N ARG A 621 -17.78 0.73 8.08
CA ARG A 621 -17.72 -0.60 8.72
C ARG A 621 -16.73 -0.62 9.88
N ILE A 622 -17.10 -1.31 10.93
CA ILE A 622 -16.29 -1.61 12.11
C ILE A 622 -15.82 -3.05 11.95
N LEU A 623 -14.50 -3.23 11.87
CA LEU A 623 -13.86 -4.51 11.56
C LEU A 623 -13.16 -5.05 12.81
N LYS A 624 -13.51 -6.26 13.23
CA LYS A 624 -12.77 -7.02 14.23
C LYS A 624 -11.71 -7.85 13.53
N PHE A 625 -10.44 -7.61 13.82
CA PHE A 625 -9.29 -8.28 13.21
C PHE A 625 -8.71 -9.38 14.09
N ASP A 626 -8.22 -10.42 13.42
CA ASP A 626 -7.28 -11.39 14.00
C ASP A 626 -5.86 -11.16 13.46
N HIS A 627 -4.88 -11.70 14.18
CA HIS A 627 -3.47 -11.66 13.77
C HIS A 627 -3.12 -12.69 12.69
N ASP A 628 -2.02 -12.46 11.95
CA ASP A 628 -1.56 -13.35 10.87
C ASP A 628 -0.84 -14.59 11.43
N GLY A 629 -1.56 -15.70 11.56
CA GLY A 629 -1.01 -16.97 12.06
C GLY A 629 0.14 -17.57 11.22
N SER A 630 0.40 -17.06 10.01
CA SER A 630 1.51 -17.53 9.16
C SER A 630 2.87 -16.93 9.50
N ARG A 631 2.98 -16.12 10.55
CA ARG A 631 4.23 -15.45 10.93
C ARG A 631 4.39 -15.35 12.46
N ARG A 632 5.65 -15.34 12.92
CA ARG A 632 5.97 -15.04 14.32
C ARG A 632 5.73 -13.56 14.63
N HIS A 633 4.94 -13.30 15.66
CA HIS A 633 4.64 -11.97 16.18
C HIS A 633 5.45 -11.67 17.45
N SER A 634 5.46 -10.39 17.87
CA SER A 634 5.94 -10.03 19.20
C SER A 634 5.01 -10.62 20.26
N PRO A 635 5.50 -11.13 21.41
CA PRO A 635 4.65 -11.68 22.48
C PRO A 635 3.64 -10.67 23.05
N ILE A 636 3.79 -9.37 22.75
CA ILE A 636 2.79 -8.36 23.13
C ILE A 636 1.39 -8.71 22.63
N ILE A 637 1.26 -9.42 21.49
CA ILE A 637 -0.04 -9.78 20.93
C ILE A 637 -0.84 -10.70 21.86
N ASP A 638 -0.17 -11.45 22.73
CA ASP A 638 -0.82 -12.36 23.69
C ASP A 638 -1.45 -11.60 24.87
N GLN A 639 -1.08 -10.32 25.05
CA GLN A 639 -1.64 -9.41 26.04
C GLN A 639 -2.59 -8.38 25.42
N MET A 640 -2.63 -8.29 24.09
CA MET A 640 -3.56 -7.42 23.38
C MET A 640 -4.97 -8.01 23.44
N GLY A 641 -5.94 -7.16 23.79
CA GLY A 641 -7.36 -7.52 23.68
C GLY A 641 -7.82 -7.63 22.22
N GLU A 642 -9.13 -7.64 22.04
CA GLU A 642 -9.75 -7.66 20.71
C GLU A 642 -9.37 -6.42 19.90
N VAL A 643 -9.13 -6.62 18.60
CA VAL A 643 -8.58 -5.59 17.72
C VAL A 643 -9.66 -5.05 16.80
N TYR A 644 -10.04 -3.79 16.99
CA TYR A 644 -11.04 -3.13 16.15
C TYR A 644 -10.43 -2.03 15.31
N ILE A 645 -10.78 -2.00 14.02
CA ILE A 645 -10.45 -0.91 13.10
C ILE A 645 -11.72 -0.43 12.41
N VAL A 646 -11.91 0.89 12.38
CA VAL A 646 -13.01 1.50 11.62
C VAL A 646 -12.51 1.91 10.24
N GLU A 647 -13.25 1.53 9.21
CA GLU A 647 -12.94 1.97 7.84
C GLU A 647 -13.07 3.49 7.70
N ASN A 648 -12.26 4.11 6.86
CA ASN A 648 -12.32 5.57 6.66
C ASN A 648 -13.55 6.02 5.86
N LYS A 649 -14.07 5.14 5.00
CA LYS A 649 -15.10 5.45 4.00
C LYS A 649 -16.12 4.32 3.92
N SER A 650 -17.41 4.67 3.85
CA SER A 650 -18.47 3.70 3.58
C SER A 650 -18.33 3.11 2.17
N VAL A 651 -18.86 1.89 1.97
CA VAL A 651 -18.89 1.27 0.64
C VAL A 651 -19.73 2.10 -0.33
N ALA A 652 -20.84 2.68 0.12
CA ALA A 652 -21.69 3.54 -0.70
C ALA A 652 -20.96 4.82 -1.16
N ALA A 653 -20.23 5.49 -0.27
CA ALA A 653 -19.43 6.67 -0.64
C ALA A 653 -18.29 6.31 -1.61
N TYR A 654 -17.67 5.15 -1.43
CA TYR A 654 -16.68 4.63 -2.38
C TYR A 654 -17.29 4.39 -3.78
N LEU A 655 -18.46 3.76 -3.87
CA LEU A 655 -19.14 3.55 -5.16
C LEU A 655 -19.58 4.87 -5.81
N ARG A 656 -20.04 5.85 -5.03
CA ARG A 656 -20.32 7.20 -5.56
C ARG A 656 -19.06 7.84 -6.15
N GLN A 657 -17.93 7.73 -5.46
CA GLN A 657 -16.65 8.24 -5.98
C GLN A 657 -16.21 7.51 -7.26
N LEU A 658 -16.37 6.18 -7.34
CA LEU A 658 -16.09 5.43 -8.57
C LEU A 658 -16.93 5.95 -9.75
N LYS A 659 -18.22 6.21 -9.51
CA LYS A 659 -19.12 6.78 -10.52
C LYS A 659 -18.66 8.17 -10.98
N GLU A 660 -18.21 9.01 -10.05
CA GLU A 660 -17.71 10.36 -10.35
C GLU A 660 -16.45 10.34 -11.23
N ILE A 661 -15.58 9.32 -11.07
CA ILE A 661 -14.40 9.13 -11.91
C ILE A 661 -14.68 8.32 -13.19
N GLY A 662 -15.96 8.06 -13.51
CA GLY A 662 -16.39 7.47 -14.78
C GLY A 662 -16.54 5.95 -14.81
N GLU A 663 -16.44 5.26 -13.67
CA GLU A 663 -16.62 3.80 -13.61
C GLU A 663 -18.10 3.40 -13.62
N ASP A 664 -18.42 2.27 -14.25
CA ASP A 664 -19.73 1.64 -14.11
C ASP A 664 -19.82 0.89 -12.77
N VAL A 665 -20.53 1.46 -11.81
CA VAL A 665 -20.73 0.88 -10.47
C VAL A 665 -21.41 -0.50 -10.50
N ASN A 666 -22.12 -0.86 -11.58
CA ASN A 666 -22.70 -2.20 -11.70
C ASN A 666 -21.64 -3.29 -11.82
N GLU A 667 -20.46 -2.97 -12.37
CA GLU A 667 -19.32 -3.89 -12.38
C GLU A 667 -18.82 -4.21 -10.97
N TYR A 668 -19.22 -3.43 -9.96
CA TYR A 668 -18.78 -3.59 -8.57
C TYR A 668 -19.88 -4.14 -7.66
N ARG A 669 -21.07 -4.48 -8.19
CA ARG A 669 -22.27 -4.82 -7.39
C ARG A 669 -22.09 -5.93 -6.35
N THR A 670 -21.15 -6.85 -6.55
CA THR A 670 -20.84 -7.94 -5.61
C THR A 670 -20.01 -7.49 -4.40
N ILE A 671 -19.56 -6.23 -4.35
CA ILE A 671 -18.74 -5.67 -3.26
C ILE A 671 -19.40 -5.85 -1.88
N TRP A 672 -20.72 -5.82 -1.84
CA TRP A 672 -21.51 -5.99 -0.62
C TRP A 672 -21.41 -7.38 0.00
N ASN A 673 -21.02 -8.39 -0.78
CA ASN A 673 -20.88 -9.79 -0.34
C ASN A 673 -19.62 -9.99 0.53
N TYR A 674 -18.69 -9.04 0.53
CA TYR A 674 -17.40 -9.16 1.20
C TYR A 674 -17.41 -8.41 2.54
N CYS A 675 -17.78 -9.11 3.61
CA CYS A 675 -17.82 -8.58 4.98
C CYS A 675 -16.84 -9.28 5.94
N GLU A 676 -16.15 -10.30 5.46
CA GLU A 676 -15.11 -11.02 6.19
C GLU A 676 -13.96 -11.33 5.25
N GLY A 677 -12.75 -11.30 5.78
CA GLY A 677 -11.53 -11.58 5.05
C GLY A 677 -10.72 -12.67 5.74
N GLU A 678 -9.84 -13.30 4.97
CA GLU A 678 -8.82 -14.21 5.47
C GLU A 678 -7.47 -13.77 4.90
N THR A 679 -6.45 -13.72 5.75
CA THR A 679 -5.10 -13.38 5.29
C THR A 679 -4.56 -14.51 4.43
N GLU A 680 -4.30 -14.22 3.15
CA GLU A 680 -3.72 -15.20 2.21
C GLU A 680 -2.41 -15.80 2.76
N PRO A 681 -2.07 -17.06 2.43
CA PRO A 681 -0.84 -17.68 2.91
C PRO A 681 0.40 -16.98 2.38
N ARG A 682 1.51 -17.11 3.11
CA ARG A 682 2.80 -16.56 2.70
C ARG A 682 3.39 -17.39 1.56
N PHE A 683 3.67 -16.75 0.43
CA PHE A 683 4.37 -17.42 -0.65
C PHE A 683 5.83 -17.78 -0.25
N SER A 684 6.27 -18.98 -0.62
CA SER A 684 7.51 -19.61 -0.13
C SER A 684 8.78 -18.81 -0.42
N ILE A 685 8.80 -17.97 -1.46
CA ILE A 685 9.96 -17.10 -1.74
C ILE A 685 10.27 -16.19 -0.56
N TYR A 686 9.26 -15.88 0.26
CA TYR A 686 9.40 -15.01 1.41
C TYR A 686 9.76 -15.77 2.67
N GLU A 687 9.82 -17.08 2.70
CA GLU A 687 10.26 -17.85 3.87
C GLU A 687 11.77 -17.74 4.06
N TYR A 688 12.22 -17.85 5.32
CA TYR A 688 13.64 -17.89 5.63
C TYR A 688 14.15 -19.31 5.43
N PRO A 689 15.32 -19.52 4.81
CA PRO A 689 15.96 -20.83 4.82
C PRO A 689 16.20 -21.30 6.25
N ALA A 690 16.17 -22.62 6.44
CA ALA A 690 16.55 -23.23 7.72
C ALA A 690 18.06 -23.06 7.98
N TYR A 691 18.42 -22.88 9.25
CA TYR A 691 19.82 -22.92 9.68
C TYR A 691 20.28 -24.38 9.81
N PRO A 692 21.58 -24.66 9.64
CA PRO A 692 22.17 -25.97 9.96
C PRO A 692 22.37 -26.17 11.47
N PHE A 693 21.84 -25.27 12.31
CA PHE A 693 21.92 -25.29 13.76
C PHE A 693 20.59 -24.81 14.36
N LYS A 694 20.32 -25.17 15.62
CA LYS A 694 19.22 -24.65 16.42
C LYS A 694 19.59 -23.29 16.99
N ALA A 695 18.92 -22.25 16.52
CA ALA A 695 19.02 -20.91 17.10
C ALA A 695 18.30 -20.85 18.46
N THR A 696 18.69 -19.91 19.30
CA THR A 696 18.03 -19.66 20.59
C THR A 696 16.60 -19.17 20.41
N ASP A 697 15.72 -19.55 21.34
CA ASP A 697 14.36 -19.03 21.45
C ASP A 697 14.31 -17.71 22.25
N ARG A 698 15.42 -17.31 22.87
CA ARG A 698 15.53 -16.07 23.64
C ARG A 698 15.25 -14.85 22.74
N MET A 699 14.35 -13.98 23.18
CA MET A 699 14.18 -12.65 22.60
C MET A 699 15.00 -11.63 23.40
N THR A 700 15.82 -10.85 22.70
CA THR A 700 16.59 -9.73 23.26
C THR A 700 15.93 -8.42 22.90
N ASN A 701 16.18 -7.36 23.68
CA ASN A 701 15.63 -6.03 23.45
C ASN A 701 14.09 -6.01 23.48
N LEU A 702 13.47 -6.83 24.34
CA LEU A 702 12.03 -6.95 24.49
C LEU A 702 11.64 -6.69 25.97
N GLU A 703 10.65 -5.84 26.17
CA GLU A 703 9.98 -5.56 27.43
C GLU A 703 8.46 -5.48 27.14
N LEU A 704 7.65 -6.19 27.93
CA LEU A 704 6.21 -6.39 27.66
C LEU A 704 5.35 -5.43 28.48
#